data_AF-A0A6G0V4K4-F1
#
_entry.id   AF-A0A6G0V4K4-F1
#
_cell.length_a   1.000
_cell.length_b   1.000
_cell.length_c   1.000
_cell.angle_alpha   90.00
_cell.angle_beta   90.00
_cell.angle_gamma   90.00
#
_symmetry.space_group_name_H-M   'P 1'
#
loop_
_entity.id
_entity.type
_entity.pdbx_description
1 polymer ?
#
loop_
_entity_poly.entity_id
_entity_poly.type
_entity_poly.pdbx_seq_one_letter_code
_entity_poly.pdbx_strand_id
1 'polypeptide(L)'
;MPEDQLTEWIEIIDPKSRQRMFANLVTGHCAWEPPPSVPVKRMKEDQWWELYDSNTRRQYYYNPMSTETIWQKPLQGDIIPLARLQLLKQNTEMGSVSIPETARMSNSSSSTPRTRRKVESARPADAAHEFSYSNFCNEIANQLQDIPGGSRGYPMEIHSNGNSLHRRDKKVRAPSACSSRSQNSTKSRYNNCIQEMVASQCLNQNDVTPILNRSNLPPIAKEYRSYSPTSSISSCGQSTDMLSQTTSGSFITRDSFLKTSHGQKPATPVPSEKIECWSKDTIKYALANPTDKKLRKPASQLFKLIMSYMGDRKSKTVPEQTVLSILDMRQKQQSLTDEIFLQLMKQLTENFKPDSIRRGWELLGILLVFFVPINSEVHQKVVAFVEANSDSLLDSPEVSVSQYAKHCLKRLQLPINNLKPSITAISQARFNIFNPSKFGTTLEELMEMQAQLYPDLKIPWIESTLIKLILETGGDSTEGIFRIAADPEQLQTAMAQLDQNVKPRIKDCHIAAVLLKQWLRQLPNPLIPDSLYQKCLLVCIQPESACRLVDQLPAINRLVLSKLLHLLQVLCNEETVKITKMDVSNLAMIMAPNILRCDSEDPQVIFGNSRKEMDFMKTLILHYDTSFVHSIEMCDIEDLAETSATVSRSPLKEFNIRVRTKRKELENSAEEGKPLIQSDLPWSKTVFLKTWGCSHNGSDSEYMGGLLMAAGFKVSNDKDNSDIWLLNSCTVKTPSEAQLENMIKEAQKLEKCVVVAGCVSQAAPNESYLKNVSIVGVKQIDQIVNVVEETLKGNTVRLLSLRSKTAPVLNLPKMRRNKFIEILAINSGCLNNCTYCKTKMARGNLQSYPLENLVEQARTAFEVDGCKELWLTSEDLGAWGRDIGLVLPDLLKELVKVIPENCMMRLGMTNPPYILDHLEEIAEILNHPRVYSFLHIPVQAGSNAVLDDMKREYTNEHFCQVVDFMKENVPDIYIATDFICAFPTETPEDFEDSLALVRKYEFPSLFINQFFPRPGTPAARLKKIDGSESKRRTNSMTELFHSYRRYKPDRIGKVYDVLICEVATDGKSFVGHNKCYEHILVPRREEEDLLGKWATVKITEVAKFYMKTGSSNSPTGVLPDLGGFFLKVEKELVATNLEGKRRLYRVNDNI
;
A
#
# COMPACT_ATOMS: atom_id res chain seq x y z
N MET A 1 15.79 33.04 -7.61
CA MET A 1 17.20 32.76 -7.23
C MET A 1 18.08 33.69 -8.06
N PRO A 2 19.16 34.26 -7.51
CA PRO A 2 20.10 35.08 -8.28
C PRO A 2 20.88 34.25 -9.31
N GLU A 3 21.43 34.91 -10.33
CA GLU A 3 22.03 34.31 -11.54
C GLU A 3 23.41 33.63 -11.33
N ASP A 4 23.82 33.42 -10.07
CA ASP A 4 25.20 33.18 -9.66
C ASP A 4 25.61 31.68 -9.60
N GLN A 5 24.99 30.82 -10.42
CA GLN A 5 25.25 29.38 -10.45
C GLN A 5 25.21 28.76 -11.85
N LEU A 6 26.35 28.81 -12.56
CA LEU A 6 26.78 27.75 -13.49
C LEU A 6 28.31 27.76 -13.72
N THR A 7 29.07 27.90 -12.64
CA THR A 7 30.53 27.66 -12.63
C THR A 7 30.78 26.18 -12.38
N GLU A 8 31.21 25.43 -13.39
CA GLU A 8 31.33 23.96 -13.30
C GLU A 8 32.40 23.48 -12.30
N TRP A 9 33.44 24.28 -12.11
CA TRP A 9 34.56 24.02 -11.22
C TRP A 9 34.51 24.90 -9.98
N ILE A 10 34.77 24.29 -8.82
CA ILE A 10 34.76 24.92 -7.50
C ILE A 10 36.08 24.68 -6.77
N GLU A 11 36.43 25.59 -5.87
CA GLU A 11 37.55 25.45 -4.92
C GLU A 11 37.10 24.73 -3.65
N ILE A 12 37.78 23.65 -3.25
CA ILE A 12 37.53 22.89 -2.00
C ILE A 12 38.84 22.68 -1.22
N ILE A 13 38.76 22.50 0.10
CA ILE A 13 39.94 22.23 0.96
C ILE A 13 40.02 20.74 1.28
N ASP A 14 41.16 20.11 1.00
CA ASP A 14 41.40 18.71 1.37
C ASP A 14 41.51 18.56 2.91
N PRO A 15 40.66 17.75 3.57
CA PRO A 15 40.67 17.62 5.03
C PRO A 15 41.92 16.92 5.61
N LYS A 16 42.81 16.36 4.78
CA LYS A 16 44.06 15.71 5.23
C LYS A 16 45.29 16.62 5.14
N SER A 17 45.48 17.28 4.01
CA SER A 17 46.62 18.17 3.74
C SER A 17 46.33 19.64 4.07
N ARG A 18 45.05 20.01 4.21
CA ARG A 18 44.55 21.40 4.30
C ARG A 18 44.94 22.28 3.10
N GLN A 19 45.38 21.67 2.00
CA GLN A 19 45.64 22.37 0.74
C GLN A 19 44.34 22.52 -0.06
N ARG A 20 44.29 23.57 -0.88
CA ARG A 20 43.16 23.83 -1.77
C ARG A 20 43.30 22.96 -3.02
N MET A 21 42.20 22.37 -3.46
CA MET A 21 42.08 21.65 -4.74
C MET A 21 40.82 22.11 -5.48
N PHE A 22 40.70 21.77 -6.75
CA PHE A 22 39.58 22.13 -7.60
C PHE A 22 38.78 20.89 -7.99
N ALA A 23 37.46 20.94 -7.84
CA ALA A 23 36.55 19.84 -8.15
C ALA A 23 35.49 20.27 -9.16
N ASN A 24 35.16 19.41 -10.12
CA ASN A 24 34.07 19.63 -11.06
C ASN A 24 32.81 18.88 -10.59
N LEU A 25 31.76 19.61 -10.24
CA LEU A 25 30.54 19.04 -9.63
C LEU A 25 29.70 18.18 -10.58
N VAL A 26 29.96 18.25 -11.90
CA VAL A 26 29.20 17.52 -12.94
C VAL A 26 29.91 16.23 -13.35
N THR A 27 31.23 16.26 -13.53
CA THR A 27 32.04 15.13 -14.01
C THR A 27 32.75 14.35 -12.89
N GLY A 28 32.92 14.95 -11.71
CA GLY A 28 33.63 14.33 -10.58
C GLY A 28 35.15 14.28 -10.69
N HIS A 29 35.75 14.97 -11.67
CA HIS A 29 37.19 15.18 -11.70
C HIS A 29 37.63 16.15 -10.59
N CYS A 30 38.75 15.82 -9.96
CA CYS A 30 39.48 16.72 -9.05
C CYS A 30 40.90 16.97 -9.58
N ALA A 31 41.41 18.19 -9.43
CA ALA A 31 42.74 18.60 -9.82
C ALA A 31 43.36 19.52 -8.76
N TRP A 32 44.68 19.47 -8.59
CA TRP A 32 45.41 20.35 -7.65
C TRP A 32 45.67 21.75 -8.22
N GLU A 33 45.65 21.88 -9.55
CA GLU A 33 45.76 23.15 -10.28
C GLU A 33 44.44 23.44 -11.01
N PRO A 34 44.04 24.71 -11.17
CA PRO A 34 42.80 25.06 -11.85
C PRO A 34 42.95 24.81 -13.37
N PRO A 35 41.93 24.25 -14.06
CA PRO A 35 42.02 24.02 -15.50
C PRO A 35 42.23 25.33 -16.28
N PRO A 36 43.14 25.37 -17.28
CA PRO A 36 43.41 26.58 -18.02
C PRO A 36 42.16 27.06 -18.78
N SER A 37 41.91 28.37 -18.74
CA SER A 37 40.78 29.07 -19.40
C SER A 37 39.35 28.65 -19.00
N VAL A 38 39.17 27.91 -17.90
CA VAL A 38 37.83 27.59 -17.35
C VAL A 38 37.54 28.48 -16.13
N PRO A 39 36.33 29.07 -16.00
CA PRO A 39 35.97 29.82 -14.80
C PRO A 39 35.84 28.88 -13.59
N VAL A 40 36.39 29.30 -12.45
CA VAL A 40 36.39 28.55 -11.18
C VAL A 40 35.76 29.40 -10.09
N LYS A 41 34.76 28.88 -9.37
CA LYS A 41 34.18 29.57 -8.21
C LYS A 41 35.10 29.38 -7.01
N ARG A 42 35.74 30.47 -6.59
CA ARG A 42 36.49 30.55 -5.32
C ARG A 42 35.52 30.62 -4.16
N MET A 43 35.86 29.93 -3.07
CA MET A 43 34.98 29.73 -1.92
C MET A 43 35.61 30.37 -0.66
N LYS A 44 34.78 30.72 0.33
CA LYS A 44 35.29 31.16 1.64
C LYS A 44 35.97 30.01 2.39
N GLU A 45 36.78 30.36 3.39
CA GLU A 45 37.51 29.36 4.18
C GLU A 45 36.58 28.53 5.07
N ASP A 46 35.47 29.13 5.55
CA ASP A 46 34.38 28.40 6.20
C ASP A 46 33.44 27.77 5.16
N GLN A 47 33.83 26.59 4.69
CA GLN A 47 33.06 25.77 3.75
C GLN A 47 32.42 24.56 4.42
N TRP A 48 31.23 24.18 3.96
CA TRP A 48 30.48 23.04 4.49
C TRP A 48 30.16 22.05 3.38
N TRP A 49 30.66 20.82 3.49
CA TRP A 49 30.44 19.75 2.54
C TRP A 49 29.12 19.04 2.85
N GLU A 50 28.12 19.21 1.97
CA GLU A 50 26.87 18.46 2.00
C GLU A 50 27.13 17.07 1.41
N LEU A 51 27.14 16.06 2.28
CA LEU A 51 27.46 14.66 2.02
C LEU A 51 26.24 13.77 2.32
N TYR A 52 26.28 12.50 1.93
CA TYR A 52 25.19 11.55 2.11
C TYR A 52 25.64 10.32 2.89
N ASP A 53 24.93 9.95 3.96
CA ASP A 53 25.14 8.69 4.66
C ASP A 53 24.22 7.60 4.09
N SER A 54 24.84 6.57 3.52
CA SER A 54 24.17 5.39 2.98
C SER A 54 23.43 4.55 4.03
N ASN A 55 23.78 4.67 5.33
CA ASN A 55 23.20 3.86 6.40
C ASN A 55 21.87 4.45 6.89
N THR A 56 21.86 5.73 7.28
CA THR A 56 20.65 6.47 7.69
C THR A 56 19.80 6.96 6.51
N ARG A 57 20.35 6.96 5.29
CA ARG A 57 19.75 7.53 4.07
C ARG A 57 19.42 9.02 4.20
N ARG A 58 20.30 9.78 4.86
CA ARG A 58 20.16 11.22 5.10
C ARG A 58 21.39 11.96 4.63
N GLN A 59 21.19 13.23 4.28
CA GLN A 59 22.28 14.16 4.09
C GLN A 59 22.84 14.60 5.45
N TYR A 60 24.12 14.95 5.48
CA TYR A 60 24.79 15.60 6.61
C TYR A 60 25.81 16.61 6.07
N TYR A 61 26.22 17.54 6.93
CA TYR A 61 27.11 18.64 6.58
C TYR A 61 28.40 18.51 7.39
N TYR A 62 29.54 18.53 6.71
CA TYR A 62 30.87 18.39 7.32
C TYR A 62 31.75 19.59 6.99
N ASN A 63 32.40 20.17 8.00
CA ASN A 63 33.33 21.29 7.81
C ASN A 63 34.79 20.77 7.84
N PRO A 64 35.56 20.84 6.74
CA PRO A 64 36.93 20.31 6.70
C PRO A 64 37.94 21.15 7.52
N MET A 65 37.57 22.36 7.94
CA MET A 65 38.43 23.26 8.72
C MET A 65 38.20 23.10 10.24
N SER A 66 36.94 23.14 10.70
CA SER A 66 36.59 22.89 12.11
C SER A 66 36.54 21.40 12.47
N THR A 67 36.45 20.51 11.47
CA THR A 67 36.20 19.06 11.58
C THR A 67 34.83 18.67 12.16
N GLU A 68 33.92 19.65 12.30
CA GLU A 68 32.57 19.45 12.81
C GLU A 68 31.65 18.73 11.81
N THR A 69 30.68 17.96 12.32
CA THR A 69 29.68 17.22 11.53
C THR A 69 28.28 17.44 12.10
N ILE A 70 27.35 17.96 11.30
CA ILE A 70 25.97 18.26 11.72
C ILE A 70 24.94 17.67 10.75
N TRP A 71 23.76 17.32 11.28
CA TRP A 71 22.66 16.72 10.49
C TRP A 71 21.61 17.74 10.02
N GLN A 72 21.70 18.99 10.48
CA GLN A 72 20.90 20.12 10.02
C GLN A 72 21.72 21.00 9.09
N LYS A 73 21.08 21.72 8.16
CA LYS A 73 21.78 22.58 7.21
C LYS A 73 22.35 23.81 7.94
N PRO A 74 23.66 24.10 7.86
CA PRO A 74 24.24 25.26 8.54
C PRO A 74 23.66 26.56 7.97
N LEU A 75 23.43 27.53 8.86
CA LEU A 75 22.84 28.83 8.52
C LEU A 75 23.87 29.86 8.03
N GLN A 76 25.16 29.53 8.12
CA GLN A 76 26.30 30.36 7.74
C GLN A 76 27.40 29.47 7.12
N GLY A 77 28.33 30.08 6.37
CA GLY A 77 29.36 29.37 5.60
C GLY A 77 28.89 28.98 4.18
N ASP A 78 29.84 28.66 3.30
CA ASP A 78 29.54 28.32 1.90
C ASP A 78 29.32 26.80 1.72
N ILE A 79 28.12 26.39 1.31
CA ILE A 79 27.73 24.97 1.24
C ILE A 79 28.04 24.36 -0.13
N ILE A 80 28.65 23.16 -0.12
CA ILE A 80 29.19 22.48 -1.29
C ILE A 80 28.52 21.09 -1.46
N PRO A 81 27.74 20.84 -2.55
CA PRO A 81 26.92 19.63 -2.72
C PRO A 81 27.72 18.40 -3.22
N LEU A 82 28.68 17.94 -2.41
CA LEU A 82 29.55 16.81 -2.75
C LEU A 82 28.87 15.43 -2.71
N ALA A 83 27.67 15.31 -2.13
CA ALA A 83 26.87 14.08 -2.11
C ALA A 83 26.69 13.45 -3.50
N ARG A 84 26.60 14.27 -4.57
CA ARG A 84 26.51 13.79 -5.96
C ARG A 84 27.80 13.12 -6.43
N LEU A 85 28.95 13.67 -6.04
CA LEU A 85 30.28 13.09 -6.35
C LEU A 85 30.58 11.84 -5.53
N GLN A 86 30.11 11.80 -4.27
CA GLN A 86 30.21 10.63 -3.40
C GLN A 86 29.49 9.41 -4.02
N LEU A 87 28.30 9.63 -4.60
CA LEU A 87 27.56 8.60 -5.35
C LEU A 87 28.25 8.20 -6.66
N LEU A 88 28.83 9.14 -7.41
CA LEU A 88 29.59 8.83 -8.63
C LEU A 88 30.82 7.95 -8.32
N LYS A 89 31.59 8.29 -7.27
CA LYS A 89 32.82 7.58 -6.89
C LYS A 89 32.57 6.12 -6.49
N GLN A 90 31.47 5.85 -5.77
CA GLN A 90 31.03 4.49 -5.42
C GLN A 90 30.73 3.62 -6.66
N ASN A 91 30.30 4.21 -7.77
CA ASN A 91 30.04 3.48 -9.01
C ASN A 91 31.32 3.14 -9.78
N THR A 92 32.36 3.98 -9.72
CA THR A 92 33.67 3.69 -10.33
C THR A 92 34.53 2.72 -9.51
N GLU A 93 34.52 2.78 -8.18
CA GLU A 93 35.38 1.93 -7.34
C GLU A 93 34.99 0.44 -7.35
N MET A 94 33.75 0.10 -7.73
CA MET A 94 33.35 -1.30 -7.96
C MET A 94 33.96 -1.93 -9.23
N GLY A 95 34.73 -1.17 -10.03
CA GLY A 95 35.41 -1.66 -11.23
C GLY A 95 36.75 -2.37 -11.02
N SER A 96 37.41 -2.20 -9.86
CA SER A 96 38.81 -2.62 -9.67
C SER A 96 39.01 -3.51 -8.42
N VAL A 97 39.03 -4.82 -8.61
CA VAL A 97 39.30 -5.80 -7.52
C VAL A 97 40.79 -6.16 -7.47
N SER A 98 41.53 -5.55 -6.56
CA SER A 98 42.86 -6.02 -6.12
C SER A 98 42.71 -7.17 -5.10
N ILE A 99 43.44 -8.26 -5.29
CA ILE A 99 43.32 -9.48 -4.48
C ILE A 99 44.26 -9.44 -3.26
N PRO A 100 43.76 -9.62 -2.02
CA PRO A 100 44.59 -9.94 -0.84
C PRO A 100 44.73 -11.45 -0.64
N GLU A 101 45.93 -11.92 -0.31
CA GLU A 101 46.20 -13.34 -0.04
C GLU A 101 45.89 -13.73 1.43
N THR A 102 45.38 -14.95 1.66
CA THR A 102 46.12 -16.07 2.29
C THR A 102 45.19 -17.14 2.89
N ALA A 103 45.30 -18.40 2.42
CA ALA A 103 44.84 -19.59 3.15
C ALA A 103 45.64 -20.84 2.69
N ARG A 104 46.63 -21.21 3.49
CA ARG A 104 47.67 -22.23 3.27
C ARG A 104 47.19 -23.64 2.85
N MET A 105 48.08 -24.32 2.10
CA MET A 105 48.34 -25.79 2.11
C MET A 105 47.26 -26.72 1.52
N SER A 106 47.58 -27.88 0.90
CA SER A 106 48.89 -28.46 0.49
C SER A 106 48.69 -29.67 -0.45
N ASN A 107 49.76 -30.09 -1.15
CA ASN A 107 49.92 -31.36 -1.89
C ASN A 107 49.13 -31.49 -3.22
N SER A 108 49.66 -32.14 -4.27
CA SER A 108 51.04 -32.61 -4.55
C SER A 108 51.18 -33.08 -6.02
N SER A 109 52.37 -32.93 -6.62
CA SER A 109 52.99 -33.78 -7.69
C SER A 109 52.22 -34.08 -9.01
N SER A 110 52.85 -34.15 -10.19
CA SER A 110 54.23 -33.87 -10.64
C SER A 110 54.31 -33.97 -12.19
N SER A 111 55.53 -34.03 -12.73
CA SER A 111 55.98 -34.33 -14.12
C SER A 111 55.82 -33.27 -15.23
N THR A 112 56.99 -32.91 -15.74
CA THR A 112 57.34 -31.97 -16.83
C THR A 112 57.77 -32.80 -18.09
N PRO A 113 58.56 -32.28 -19.07
CA PRO A 113 58.21 -31.29 -20.11
C PRO A 113 58.63 -31.74 -21.55
N ARG A 114 58.36 -30.92 -22.61
CA ARG A 114 59.39 -30.42 -23.59
C ARG A 114 58.86 -29.64 -24.82
N THR A 115 59.17 -28.34 -24.84
CA THR A 115 59.75 -27.53 -25.95
C THR A 115 59.63 -27.95 -27.44
N ARG A 116 59.24 -26.98 -28.32
CA ARG A 116 60.08 -26.56 -29.47
C ARG A 116 59.77 -25.14 -30.03
N ARG A 117 60.78 -24.60 -30.74
CA ARG A 117 60.97 -23.29 -31.43
C ARG A 117 60.13 -23.14 -32.74
N LYS A 118 60.05 -22.00 -33.48
CA LYS A 118 60.31 -20.51 -33.38
C LYS A 118 59.91 -19.90 -34.76
N VAL A 119 59.93 -18.55 -34.89
CA VAL A 119 60.10 -17.70 -36.13
C VAL A 119 58.79 -17.26 -36.85
N GLU A 120 58.69 -16.13 -37.60
CA GLU A 120 59.07 -14.69 -37.49
C GLU A 120 58.69 -13.93 -38.81
N SER A 121 58.62 -12.58 -38.82
CA SER A 121 58.60 -11.67 -40.02
C SER A 121 57.34 -11.68 -40.96
N ALA A 122 56.96 -10.65 -41.74
CA ALA A 122 57.37 -9.22 -41.88
C ALA A 122 56.27 -8.33 -42.57
N ARG A 123 56.54 -7.01 -42.68
CA ARG A 123 55.78 -5.89 -43.34
C ARG A 123 56.17 -5.71 -44.85
N PRO A 124 55.71 -4.73 -45.70
CA PRO A 124 55.06 -3.39 -45.49
C PRO A 124 53.69 -3.17 -46.21
N ALA A 125 52.83 -2.20 -45.87
CA ALA A 125 52.85 -0.72 -46.01
C ALA A 125 52.62 -0.22 -47.47
N ASP A 126 52.20 1.03 -47.76
CA ASP A 126 51.88 2.23 -46.95
C ASP A 126 50.85 3.09 -47.76
N ALA A 127 50.19 4.16 -47.31
CA ALA A 127 50.11 4.95 -46.05
C ALA A 127 48.63 5.42 -45.91
N ALA A 128 48.15 6.50 -45.25
CA ALA A 128 48.62 7.62 -44.40
C ALA A 128 47.41 8.03 -43.50
N HIS A 129 47.41 8.99 -42.56
CA HIS A 129 48.34 10.00 -42.02
C HIS A 129 48.54 9.73 -40.49
N GLU A 130 49.44 10.33 -39.70
CA GLU A 130 49.98 11.70 -39.55
C GLU A 130 49.04 12.64 -38.74
N PHE A 131 49.47 13.32 -37.67
CA PHE A 131 50.82 13.52 -37.07
C PHE A 131 51.12 12.51 -35.93
N SER A 132 52.34 12.21 -35.44
CA SER A 132 53.65 12.93 -35.33
C SER A 132 53.74 13.87 -34.10
N TYR A 133 54.82 14.00 -33.31
CA TYR A 133 56.20 13.47 -33.40
C TYR A 133 56.72 12.85 -32.06
N SER A 134 57.99 13.03 -31.67
CA SER A 134 58.68 12.33 -30.56
C SER A 134 59.80 13.13 -29.83
N ASN A 135 60.33 12.55 -28.75
CA ASN A 135 61.47 12.97 -27.88
C ASN A 135 62.67 13.71 -28.53
N PHE A 136 63.40 14.47 -27.70
CA PHE A 136 64.82 14.83 -27.91
C PHE A 136 65.62 14.84 -26.58
N CYS A 137 66.95 14.99 -26.63
CA CYS A 137 67.87 14.61 -25.53
C CYS A 137 68.79 15.74 -24.99
N ASN A 138 69.44 15.44 -23.85
CA ASN A 138 70.71 15.98 -23.32
C ASN A 138 70.79 17.40 -22.67
N GLU A 139 70.85 17.40 -21.32
CA GLU A 139 72.08 17.63 -20.52
C GLU A 139 72.85 18.98 -20.60
N ILE A 140 72.84 19.73 -19.48
CA ILE A 140 73.98 20.49 -18.91
C ILE A 140 73.91 20.37 -17.36
N ALA A 141 75.05 20.50 -16.66
CA ALA A 141 75.25 20.07 -15.27
C ALA A 141 75.50 21.21 -14.24
N ASN A 142 75.76 20.80 -12.98
CA ASN A 142 75.92 21.55 -11.72
C ASN A 142 74.57 21.90 -11.03
N GLN A 143 74.44 21.82 -9.70
CA GLN A 143 75.45 21.68 -8.63
C GLN A 143 75.24 20.43 -7.73
N LEU A 144 76.31 20.01 -7.04
CA LEU A 144 76.28 19.11 -5.87
C LEU A 144 75.92 19.96 -4.62
N GLN A 145 75.22 19.48 -3.59
CA GLN A 145 75.67 18.69 -2.41
C GLN A 145 74.43 18.55 -1.46
N ASP A 146 74.31 17.65 -0.48
CA ASP A 146 75.26 16.68 0.09
C ASP A 146 74.57 15.41 0.69
N ILE A 147 75.41 14.45 1.12
CA ILE A 147 75.13 13.17 1.85
C ILE A 147 75.69 13.32 3.30
N PRO A 148 75.45 12.48 4.37
CA PRO A 148 74.83 11.13 4.56
C PRO A 148 73.64 11.14 5.57
N GLY A 149 73.08 10.05 6.14
CA GLY A 149 73.32 8.58 6.18
C GLY A 149 72.23 7.89 7.05
N GLY A 150 72.32 6.64 7.52
CA GLY A 150 73.39 5.65 7.39
C GLY A 150 73.42 4.57 8.51
N SER A 151 72.43 3.64 8.54
CA SER A 151 72.49 2.27 9.11
C SER A 151 72.81 2.00 10.62
N ARG A 152 72.26 0.86 11.13
CA ARG A 152 72.50 0.20 12.46
C ARG A 152 71.76 0.86 13.65
N GLY A 153 71.37 0.16 14.73
CA GLY A 153 71.41 -1.30 15.02
C GLY A 153 70.78 -1.70 16.37
N TYR A 154 70.58 -3.00 16.60
CA TYR A 154 70.22 -3.67 17.88
C TYR A 154 71.39 -3.67 18.90
N PRO A 155 71.32 -4.22 20.16
CA PRO A 155 70.23 -4.91 20.90
C PRO A 155 70.04 -4.48 22.39
N MET A 156 69.23 -5.24 23.17
CA MET A 156 69.31 -5.46 24.65
C MET A 156 69.13 -4.24 25.59
N GLU A 157 68.73 -4.34 26.86
CA GLU A 157 67.97 -5.26 27.77
C GLU A 157 68.08 -4.63 29.19
N ILE A 158 67.45 -5.24 30.21
CA ILE A 158 67.63 -5.07 31.69
C ILE A 158 66.55 -4.23 32.44
N HIS A 159 65.64 -4.97 33.10
CA HIS A 159 65.11 -4.82 34.50
C HIS A 159 64.56 -3.46 35.04
N SER A 160 63.58 -3.40 35.98
CA SER A 160 62.77 -4.43 36.66
C SER A 160 61.55 -3.87 37.43
N ASN A 161 60.57 -4.76 37.70
CA ASN A 161 59.56 -4.75 38.80
C ASN A 161 58.47 -3.66 38.86
N GLY A 162 57.22 -3.96 39.25
CA GLY A 162 56.65 -5.29 39.51
C GLY A 162 55.23 -5.35 40.13
N ASN A 163 54.81 -6.60 40.43
CA ASN A 163 53.64 -7.07 41.21
C ASN A 163 52.21 -7.09 40.61
N SER A 164 51.53 -8.22 40.86
CA SER A 164 50.10 -8.53 40.62
C SER A 164 49.66 -9.74 41.46
N LEU A 165 48.34 -9.97 41.60
CA LEU A 165 47.64 -11.16 42.15
C LEU A 165 46.16 -11.09 41.67
N HIS A 166 45.32 -12.13 41.52
CA HIS A 166 45.39 -13.61 41.39
C HIS A 166 43.96 -14.05 40.90
N ARG A 167 43.60 -15.25 40.40
CA ARG A 167 44.21 -16.58 40.13
C ARG A 167 43.46 -17.22 38.92
N ARG A 168 43.22 -18.54 38.90
CA ARG A 168 42.35 -19.32 37.97
C ARG A 168 41.81 -20.56 38.69
N ASP A 169 40.77 -21.25 38.16
CA ASP A 169 40.88 -22.61 37.57
C ASP A 169 39.51 -23.28 37.19
N LYS A 170 39.52 -24.58 36.80
CA LYS A 170 38.43 -25.31 36.09
C LYS A 170 37.89 -26.54 36.86
N LYS A 171 36.60 -26.87 36.59
CA LYS A 171 35.87 -28.19 36.66
C LYS A 171 36.43 -29.36 37.51
N VAL A 172 35.53 -30.08 38.24
CA VAL A 172 35.13 -31.52 38.03
C VAL A 172 34.32 -32.14 39.22
N ARG A 173 33.24 -32.90 38.89
CA ARG A 173 32.48 -33.92 39.68
C ARG A 173 31.68 -33.54 40.96
N ALA A 174 30.78 -34.47 41.34
CA ALA A 174 29.85 -34.52 42.50
C ALA A 174 30.11 -35.84 43.30
N PRO A 175 29.39 -36.26 44.39
CA PRO A 175 27.92 -36.42 44.49
C PRO A 175 27.27 -36.27 45.92
N SER A 176 25.98 -36.66 46.04
CA SER A 176 25.25 -37.13 47.26
C SER A 176 24.93 -36.14 48.42
N ALA A 177 23.87 -36.29 49.24
CA ALA A 177 22.59 -37.04 49.16
C ALA A 177 21.60 -36.64 50.28
N CYS A 178 20.30 -36.95 50.13
CA CYS A 178 19.22 -36.99 51.16
C CYS A 178 18.86 -35.66 51.90
N SER A 179 17.67 -35.43 52.48
CA SER A 179 16.32 -36.06 52.42
C SER A 179 15.29 -34.94 52.81
N SER A 180 13.95 -35.02 52.70
CA SER A 180 13.04 -36.13 53.02
C SER A 180 11.57 -35.87 52.56
N ARG A 181 10.68 -36.80 52.96
CA ARG A 181 9.20 -36.91 52.87
C ARG A 181 8.39 -35.64 53.23
N SER A 182 7.06 -35.52 53.01
CA SER A 182 6.01 -36.54 52.80
C SER A 182 4.80 -36.10 51.93
N GLN A 183 4.31 -37.06 51.13
CA GLN A 183 2.91 -37.58 51.03
C GLN A 183 1.68 -36.70 51.33
N ASN A 184 0.79 -36.55 50.32
CA ASN A 184 -0.64 -36.96 50.27
C ASN A 184 -1.28 -36.31 49.01
N SER A 185 -1.96 -36.99 48.05
CA SER A 185 -3.16 -37.84 48.10
C SER A 185 -4.38 -37.05 48.63
N THR A 186 -5.39 -36.69 47.82
CA THR A 186 -6.35 -37.53 47.04
C THR A 186 -6.87 -36.79 45.77
N LYS A 187 -7.39 -37.42 44.69
CA LYS A 187 -8.80 -37.86 44.41
C LYS A 187 -9.87 -36.88 44.97
N SER A 188 -10.98 -36.51 44.30
CA SER A 188 -11.63 -36.87 43.01
C SER A 188 -12.67 -35.76 42.67
N ARG A 189 -12.66 -35.09 41.50
CA ARG A 189 -13.38 -35.42 40.23
C ARG A 189 -14.92 -35.28 40.24
N TYR A 190 -15.43 -34.54 39.24
CA TYR A 190 -16.79 -34.52 38.61
C TYR A 190 -17.82 -33.40 38.89
N ASN A 191 -18.45 -33.01 37.76
CA ASN A 191 -19.64 -32.18 37.50
C ASN A 191 -19.52 -30.65 37.67
N ASN A 192 -20.31 -29.81 36.97
CA ASN A 192 -20.80 -29.69 35.57
C ASN A 192 -22.01 -28.73 35.58
N CYS A 193 -22.15 -27.93 34.51
CA CYS A 193 -23.25 -26.98 34.23
C CYS A 193 -23.30 -25.72 35.18
N ILE A 194 -23.61 -24.47 34.76
CA ILE A 194 -24.45 -23.89 33.67
C ILE A 194 -25.95 -24.00 34.03
N GLN A 195 -26.77 -22.94 34.14
CA GLN A 195 -26.66 -21.51 33.78
C GLN A 195 -27.62 -20.64 34.65
N GLU A 196 -27.34 -19.33 34.79
CA GLU A 196 -28.34 -18.23 34.97
C GLU A 196 -29.29 -18.24 36.21
N MET A 197 -30.06 -17.18 36.55
CA MET A 197 -30.25 -15.85 35.95
C MET A 197 -30.47 -14.73 37.02
N VAL A 198 -30.60 -13.47 36.56
CA VAL A 198 -31.07 -12.31 37.32
C VAL A 198 -32.54 -12.48 37.77
N ALA A 199 -32.91 -12.04 38.97
CA ALA A 199 -34.31 -12.02 39.41
C ALA A 199 -34.68 -10.83 40.31
N SER A 200 -35.46 -9.90 39.75
CA SER A 200 -36.48 -9.10 40.45
C SER A 200 -37.49 -8.61 39.40
N GLN A 201 -38.75 -9.04 39.36
CA GLN A 201 -39.42 -10.18 40.02
C GLN A 201 -40.80 -10.38 39.34
N CYS A 202 -41.29 -11.62 39.12
CA CYS A 202 -42.74 -11.99 39.10
C CYS A 202 -43.03 -13.47 38.69
N LEU A 203 -43.08 -14.35 39.70
CA LEU A 203 -44.06 -15.45 39.94
C LEU A 203 -44.44 -16.57 38.92
N ASN A 204 -44.51 -17.79 39.49
CA ASN A 204 -45.28 -19.02 39.14
C ASN A 204 -44.83 -19.92 37.95
N GLN A 205 -45.06 -21.26 37.95
CA GLN A 205 -44.81 -22.32 38.96
C GLN A 205 -44.96 -23.75 38.33
N ASN A 206 -44.33 -24.78 38.93
CA ASN A 206 -44.60 -26.25 38.79
C ASN A 206 -44.19 -26.93 37.44
N ASP A 207 -43.75 -28.21 37.33
CA ASP A 207 -43.22 -29.20 38.30
C ASP A 207 -42.54 -30.45 37.62
N VAL A 208 -41.79 -31.27 38.39
CA VAL A 208 -41.62 -32.78 38.31
C VAL A 208 -41.12 -33.48 37.00
N THR A 209 -40.39 -34.63 36.99
CA THR A 209 -39.05 -35.10 37.52
C THR A 209 -38.62 -36.42 36.77
N PRO A 210 -37.37 -36.97 36.90
CA PRO A 210 -36.80 -37.99 35.97
C PRO A 210 -36.25 -39.34 36.57
N ILE A 211 -35.86 -40.29 35.70
CA ILE A 211 -35.14 -41.59 35.97
C ILE A 211 -34.16 -41.86 34.80
N LEU A 212 -32.81 -41.90 34.92
CA LEU A 212 -31.86 -43.00 35.32
C LEU A 212 -31.85 -44.23 34.35
N ASN A 213 -30.75 -44.96 34.04
CA ASN A 213 -29.36 -45.02 34.58
C ASN A 213 -28.35 -45.82 33.67
N ARG A 214 -27.02 -45.57 33.79
CA ARG A 214 -25.84 -46.50 33.63
C ARG A 214 -25.55 -47.21 32.25
N SER A 215 -24.33 -47.73 31.93
CA SER A 215 -22.94 -47.45 32.38
C SER A 215 -21.82 -48.21 31.59
N ASN A 216 -20.61 -47.64 31.53
CA ASN A 216 -19.26 -48.27 31.53
C ASN A 216 -18.65 -49.08 30.33
N LEU A 217 -17.70 -48.41 29.65
CA LEU A 217 -16.28 -48.79 29.36
C LEU A 217 -15.87 -49.88 28.32
N PRO A 218 -14.63 -49.80 27.74
CA PRO A 218 -14.10 -50.63 26.62
C PRO A 218 -12.87 -51.49 27.09
N PRO A 219 -11.85 -51.89 26.28
CA PRO A 219 -11.63 -51.91 24.81
C PRO A 219 -11.08 -53.27 24.28
N ILE A 220 -10.65 -53.35 23.00
CA ILE A 220 -9.46 -54.08 22.45
C ILE A 220 -9.42 -53.95 20.91
N ALA A 221 -8.28 -54.24 20.26
CA ALA A 221 -8.12 -54.27 18.80
C ALA A 221 -7.27 -55.47 18.33
N LYS A 222 -7.57 -56.06 17.15
CA LYS A 222 -6.59 -56.68 16.22
C LYS A 222 -7.20 -57.38 14.98
N GLU A 223 -6.54 -57.19 13.83
CA GLU A 223 -6.13 -58.17 12.79
C GLU A 223 -7.13 -59.02 11.94
N TYR A 224 -6.77 -59.15 10.64
CA TYR A 224 -6.97 -60.24 9.65
C TYR A 224 -8.29 -61.07 9.65
N ARG A 225 -8.92 -61.41 8.51
CA ARG A 225 -8.31 -61.90 7.25
C ARG A 225 -9.31 -61.86 6.06
N SER A 226 -8.81 -62.16 4.86
CA SER A 226 -9.53 -62.26 3.58
C SER A 226 -10.44 -63.49 3.43
N TYR A 227 -11.47 -63.40 2.57
CA TYR A 227 -11.73 -64.35 1.47
C TYR A 227 -12.67 -63.76 0.41
N SER A 228 -12.64 -64.29 -0.81
CA SER A 228 -13.52 -63.97 -1.95
C SER A 228 -14.24 -65.23 -2.44
N PRO A 229 -15.34 -65.09 -3.18
CA PRO A 229 -15.47 -65.85 -4.43
C PRO A 229 -16.03 -65.04 -5.62
N THR A 230 -16.00 -65.66 -6.80
CA THR A 230 -16.34 -65.09 -8.11
C THR A 230 -17.58 -65.75 -8.73
N SER A 231 -18.23 -65.07 -9.68
CA SER A 231 -19.23 -65.63 -10.60
C SER A 231 -19.34 -64.75 -11.88
N SER A 232 -20.22 -65.10 -12.82
CA SER A 232 -20.15 -64.66 -14.22
C SER A 232 -21.51 -64.83 -14.95
N ILE A 233 -21.50 -64.83 -16.30
CA ILE A 233 -22.65 -65.11 -17.23
C ILE A 233 -23.54 -63.85 -17.41
N SER A 234 -23.60 -63.10 -18.54
CA SER A 234 -23.87 -63.37 -19.99
C SER A 234 -25.38 -63.49 -20.34
N SER A 235 -25.92 -63.24 -21.55
CA SER A 235 -25.38 -62.87 -22.89
C SER A 235 -26.51 -62.38 -23.87
N CYS A 236 -26.12 -61.88 -25.07
CA CYS A 236 -26.93 -61.72 -26.32
C CYS A 236 -27.91 -60.52 -26.42
N GLY A 237 -28.12 -59.84 -27.57
CA GLY A 237 -27.37 -59.80 -28.84
C GLY A 237 -28.11 -59.14 -30.04
N GLN A 238 -27.36 -58.66 -31.05
CA GLN A 238 -27.76 -58.23 -32.43
C GLN A 238 -28.69 -56.99 -32.60
N SER A 239 -28.71 -56.22 -33.72
CA SER A 239 -27.65 -55.69 -34.65
C SER A 239 -28.28 -54.73 -35.71
N THR A 240 -27.46 -53.98 -36.48
CA THR A 240 -27.77 -53.02 -37.60
C THR A 240 -28.08 -51.55 -37.19
N ASP A 241 -27.60 -50.51 -37.90
CA ASP A 241 -26.35 -50.35 -38.69
C ASP A 241 -25.98 -48.86 -38.89
N MET A 242 -24.78 -48.59 -39.44
CA MET A 242 -24.26 -47.34 -40.04
C MET A 242 -24.02 -46.09 -39.17
N LEU A 243 -22.72 -45.87 -38.89
CA LEU A 243 -21.91 -44.63 -39.07
C LEU A 243 -22.54 -43.22 -38.94
N SER A 244 -21.88 -42.18 -38.42
CA SER A 244 -20.67 -41.97 -37.58
C SER A 244 -20.53 -40.44 -37.34
N GLN A 245 -19.69 -39.86 -36.47
CA GLN A 245 -18.70 -40.38 -35.51
C GLN A 245 -18.47 -39.32 -34.42
N THR A 246 -18.33 -39.72 -33.14
CA THR A 246 -17.91 -38.83 -32.04
C THR A 246 -17.15 -39.63 -30.98
N THR A 247 -15.93 -39.21 -30.61
CA THR A 247 -15.07 -39.96 -29.67
C THR A 247 -14.85 -39.21 -28.37
N SER A 248 -15.50 -39.66 -27.30
CA SER A 248 -15.31 -39.16 -25.93
C SER A 248 -13.98 -39.64 -25.34
N GLY A 249 -13.21 -38.75 -24.72
CA GLY A 249 -12.03 -39.12 -23.92
C GLY A 249 -12.38 -39.48 -22.48
N SER A 250 -11.76 -40.53 -21.93
CA SER A 250 -11.96 -40.98 -20.54
C SER A 250 -10.65 -41.29 -19.82
N PHE A 251 -10.57 -40.86 -18.55
CA PHE A 251 -9.45 -40.97 -17.60
C PHE A 251 -8.76 -42.34 -17.52
N ILE A 252 -7.45 -42.32 -17.23
CA ILE A 252 -6.71 -43.42 -16.58
C ILE A 252 -5.84 -42.84 -15.45
N THR A 253 -5.76 -43.55 -14.32
CA THR A 253 -5.06 -43.16 -13.08
C THR A 253 -3.66 -43.80 -12.94
N ARG A 254 -2.88 -43.35 -11.94
CA ARG A 254 -1.59 -43.95 -11.54
C ARG A 254 -1.80 -45.19 -10.67
N ASP A 255 -1.00 -46.25 -10.85
CA ASP A 255 0.04 -46.61 -9.86
C ASP A 255 1.00 -47.79 -10.23
N SER A 256 2.22 -47.74 -9.66
CA SER A 256 3.12 -48.86 -9.28
C SER A 256 3.64 -49.92 -10.30
N PHE A 257 4.97 -50.16 -10.39
CA PHE A 257 5.70 -51.34 -9.82
C PHE A 257 7.23 -51.37 -10.15
N LEU A 258 7.91 -52.52 -9.93
CA LEU A 258 9.37 -52.67 -9.69
C LEU A 258 10.17 -53.45 -10.76
N LYS A 259 11.47 -53.10 -10.87
CA LYS A 259 12.66 -53.88 -11.30
C LYS A 259 12.49 -55.23 -12.06
N THR A 260 13.21 -55.37 -13.19
CA THR A 260 14.12 -56.51 -13.45
C THR A 260 15.15 -56.21 -14.57
N SER A 261 15.94 -57.20 -15.00
CA SER A 261 17.28 -57.09 -15.61
C SER A 261 17.40 -57.27 -17.13
N HIS A 262 18.46 -56.67 -17.70
CA HIS A 262 19.26 -57.11 -18.88
C HIS A 262 18.57 -57.43 -20.22
N GLY A 263 19.04 -56.79 -21.31
CA GLY A 263 18.80 -57.26 -22.69
C GLY A 263 18.99 -56.20 -23.77
N GLN A 264 20.10 -56.29 -24.52
CA GLN A 264 20.45 -55.73 -25.85
C GLN A 264 19.62 -54.58 -26.51
N LYS A 265 20.33 -53.64 -27.15
CA LYS A 265 19.75 -52.66 -28.10
C LYS A 265 19.50 -53.29 -29.48
N PRO A 266 18.44 -52.88 -30.18
CA PRO A 266 18.60 -52.29 -31.52
C PRO A 266 18.38 -50.76 -31.52
N ALA A 267 18.49 -50.12 -32.69
CA ALA A 267 18.40 -48.66 -32.83
C ALA A 267 17.04 -48.19 -33.37
N THR A 268 16.52 -47.10 -32.78
CA THR A 268 15.59 -46.07 -33.33
C THR A 268 14.44 -46.51 -34.25
N PRO A 269 13.21 -46.09 -33.92
CA PRO A 269 12.80 -44.74 -34.36
C PRO A 269 13.06 -43.64 -33.33
N VAL A 270 13.14 -42.39 -33.78
CA VAL A 270 13.09 -41.20 -32.90
C VAL A 270 11.62 -40.79 -32.76
N PRO A 271 11.01 -40.85 -31.56
CA PRO A 271 9.66 -40.34 -31.34
C PRO A 271 9.63 -38.81 -31.40
N SER A 272 8.46 -38.26 -31.73
CA SER A 272 8.21 -36.81 -31.73
C SER A 272 8.57 -36.15 -30.39
N GLU A 273 9.10 -34.93 -30.47
CA GLU A 273 9.68 -34.21 -29.34
C GLU A 273 8.65 -33.90 -28.23
N LYS A 274 8.62 -34.73 -27.18
CA LYS A 274 8.11 -34.26 -25.89
C LYS A 274 9.02 -33.13 -25.41
N ILE A 275 8.47 -31.92 -25.29
CA ILE A 275 9.07 -30.84 -24.51
C ILE A 275 9.33 -31.40 -23.11
N GLU A 276 10.60 -31.58 -22.76
CA GLU A 276 10.96 -32.20 -21.49
C GLU A 276 10.41 -31.39 -20.31
N CYS A 277 9.83 -32.07 -19.32
CA CYS A 277 9.28 -31.47 -18.11
C CYS A 277 10.33 -30.74 -17.24
N TRP A 278 9.83 -30.06 -16.20
CA TRP A 278 10.65 -29.37 -15.20
C TRP A 278 11.78 -30.27 -14.66
N SER A 279 12.97 -29.69 -14.56
CA SER A 279 14.18 -30.35 -14.07
C SER A 279 14.93 -29.43 -13.12
N LYS A 280 15.34 -30.01 -11.98
CA LYS A 280 16.25 -29.42 -10.99
C LYS A 280 17.71 -29.43 -11.46
N ASP A 281 18.07 -30.38 -12.33
CA ASP A 281 19.44 -30.55 -12.82
C ASP A 281 19.69 -29.69 -14.05
N THR A 282 20.89 -29.12 -14.13
CA THR A 282 21.28 -28.24 -15.24
C THR A 282 21.38 -29.01 -16.55
N ILE A 283 20.79 -28.46 -17.62
CA ILE A 283 20.86 -29.03 -18.97
C ILE A 283 22.30 -29.27 -19.44
N LYS A 284 22.46 -30.37 -20.18
CA LYS A 284 23.77 -30.87 -20.67
C LYS A 284 24.09 -30.44 -22.10
N TYR A 285 23.09 -29.97 -22.85
CA TYR A 285 23.11 -29.49 -24.23
C TYR A 285 22.10 -28.35 -24.37
N ALA A 286 22.15 -27.58 -25.45
CA ALA A 286 21.11 -26.60 -25.78
C ALA A 286 19.85 -27.32 -26.32
N LEU A 287 18.67 -26.73 -26.12
CA LEU A 287 17.39 -27.24 -26.61
C LEU A 287 17.14 -26.85 -28.07
N ALA A 288 17.47 -25.61 -28.45
CA ALA A 288 17.27 -25.08 -29.81
C ALA A 288 18.19 -25.73 -30.86
N ASN A 289 19.40 -26.15 -30.45
CA ASN A 289 20.30 -26.94 -31.29
C ASN A 289 21.22 -27.82 -30.43
N PRO A 290 20.87 -29.09 -30.18
CA PRO A 290 21.69 -30.02 -29.40
C PRO A 290 23.06 -30.34 -30.01
N THR A 291 23.26 -30.10 -31.32
CA THR A 291 24.49 -30.44 -32.04
C THR A 291 25.60 -29.38 -31.91
N ASP A 292 25.25 -28.12 -31.66
CA ASP A 292 26.24 -27.06 -31.55
C ASP A 292 26.99 -27.09 -30.21
N LYS A 293 28.26 -27.46 -30.29
CA LYS A 293 29.19 -27.51 -29.16
C LYS A 293 29.51 -26.11 -28.61
N LYS A 294 29.31 -25.02 -29.36
CA LYS A 294 29.53 -23.64 -28.90
C LYS A 294 28.43 -23.19 -27.95
N LEU A 295 27.15 -23.37 -28.31
CA LEU A 295 25.98 -23.07 -27.47
C LEU A 295 25.96 -23.82 -26.12
N ARG A 296 26.63 -24.97 -26.02
CA ARG A 296 26.61 -25.84 -24.81
C ARG A 296 26.97 -25.14 -23.50
N LYS A 297 28.00 -24.27 -23.48
CA LYS A 297 28.41 -23.54 -22.26
C LYS A 297 27.43 -22.39 -21.95
N PRO A 298 27.12 -21.47 -22.89
CA PRO A 298 26.14 -20.41 -22.65
C PRO A 298 24.74 -20.91 -22.26
N ALA A 299 24.18 -21.93 -22.93
CA ALA A 299 22.87 -22.49 -22.58
C ALA A 299 22.85 -23.06 -21.14
N SER A 300 23.93 -23.72 -20.71
CA SER A 300 24.09 -24.23 -19.34
C SER A 300 24.29 -23.11 -18.30
N GLN A 301 24.69 -21.90 -18.70
CA GLN A 301 24.78 -20.72 -17.83
C GLN A 301 23.43 -19.99 -17.77
N LEU A 302 22.74 -19.83 -18.91
CA LEU A 302 21.39 -19.29 -19.02
C LEU A 302 20.39 -20.06 -18.15
N PHE A 303 20.39 -21.39 -18.23
CA PHE A 303 19.52 -22.25 -17.42
C PHE A 303 19.73 -22.04 -15.91
N LYS A 304 20.96 -21.72 -15.49
CA LYS A 304 21.29 -21.39 -14.09
C LYS A 304 20.81 -20.01 -13.66
N LEU A 305 20.63 -19.06 -14.58
CA LEU A 305 20.01 -17.75 -14.31
C LEU A 305 18.49 -17.90 -14.22
N ILE A 306 17.86 -18.65 -15.14
CA ILE A 306 16.42 -18.95 -15.14
C ILE A 306 16.02 -19.63 -13.81
N MET A 307 16.68 -20.73 -13.42
CA MET A 307 16.44 -21.38 -12.12
C MET A 307 16.69 -20.45 -10.93
N SER A 308 17.60 -19.47 -11.03
CA SER A 308 17.86 -18.51 -9.96
C SER A 308 16.78 -17.44 -9.84
N TYR A 309 16.20 -16.98 -10.95
CA TYR A 309 15.02 -16.10 -10.93
C TYR A 309 13.78 -16.84 -10.41
N MET A 310 13.56 -18.07 -10.88
CA MET A 310 12.48 -18.96 -10.48
C MET A 310 12.59 -19.47 -9.03
N GLY A 311 13.71 -19.19 -8.34
CA GLY A 311 13.92 -19.57 -6.93
C GLY A 311 14.31 -21.04 -6.72
N ASP A 312 14.34 -21.85 -7.79
CA ASP A 312 14.82 -23.23 -7.76
C ASP A 312 16.31 -23.37 -7.44
N ARG A 313 17.09 -22.30 -7.66
CA ARG A 313 18.51 -22.20 -7.34
C ARG A 313 18.81 -20.96 -6.49
N LYS A 314 19.32 -21.16 -5.27
CA LYS A 314 19.75 -20.06 -4.39
C LYS A 314 20.72 -19.11 -5.11
N SER A 315 20.38 -17.82 -5.12
CA SER A 315 21.26 -16.73 -5.55
C SER A 315 21.33 -15.63 -4.48
N LYS A 316 22.34 -14.77 -4.57
CA LYS A 316 22.42 -13.48 -3.86
C LYS A 316 22.04 -12.29 -4.75
N THR A 317 21.84 -12.51 -6.05
CA THR A 317 21.42 -11.47 -7.00
C THR A 317 19.96 -11.09 -6.81
N VAL A 318 19.68 -9.80 -6.94
CA VAL A 318 18.32 -9.25 -7.01
C VAL A 318 17.64 -9.78 -8.29
N PRO A 319 16.32 -10.08 -8.32
CA PRO A 319 15.66 -10.66 -9.49
C PRO A 319 15.85 -9.84 -10.77
N GLU A 320 15.71 -8.52 -10.68
CA GLU A 320 15.84 -7.56 -11.78
C GLU A 320 17.24 -7.60 -12.41
N GLN A 321 18.30 -7.68 -11.58
CA GLN A 321 19.69 -7.85 -12.03
C GLN A 321 19.90 -9.21 -12.73
N THR A 322 19.13 -10.21 -12.34
CA THR A 322 19.18 -11.56 -12.94
C THR A 322 18.53 -11.55 -14.33
N VAL A 323 17.45 -10.79 -14.54
CA VAL A 323 16.88 -10.54 -15.89
C VAL A 323 17.85 -9.75 -16.75
N LEU A 324 18.46 -8.69 -16.22
CA LEU A 324 19.44 -7.89 -16.96
C LEU A 324 20.63 -8.74 -17.44
N SER A 325 21.05 -9.72 -16.62
CA SER A 325 22.09 -10.69 -16.99
C SER A 325 21.67 -11.64 -18.12
N ILE A 326 20.38 -12.02 -18.21
CA ILE A 326 19.83 -12.82 -19.31
C ILE A 326 19.80 -11.98 -20.60
N LEU A 327 19.40 -10.71 -20.52
CA LEU A 327 19.37 -9.78 -21.65
C LEU A 327 20.77 -9.48 -22.21
N ASP A 328 21.76 -9.26 -21.33
CA ASP A 328 23.18 -9.12 -21.71
C ASP A 328 23.74 -10.38 -22.40
N MET A 329 23.41 -11.57 -21.88
CA MET A 329 23.78 -12.83 -22.54
C MET A 329 23.15 -12.98 -23.94
N ARG A 330 21.88 -12.59 -24.12
CA ARG A 330 21.24 -12.56 -25.45
C ARG A 330 21.93 -11.54 -26.37
N GLN A 331 22.23 -10.34 -25.89
CA GLN A 331 22.86 -9.29 -26.70
C GLN A 331 24.26 -9.71 -27.19
N LYS A 332 25.03 -10.41 -26.35
CA LYS A 332 26.34 -10.99 -26.70
C LYS A 332 26.26 -12.20 -27.63
N GLN A 333 25.13 -12.91 -27.65
CA GLN A 333 24.94 -14.10 -28.49
C GLN A 333 23.46 -14.27 -28.87
N GLN A 334 23.05 -13.67 -30.00
CA GLN A 334 21.66 -13.69 -30.48
C GLN A 334 21.09 -15.11 -30.68
N SER A 335 21.93 -16.11 -30.96
CA SER A 335 21.52 -17.53 -31.07
C SER A 335 21.05 -18.16 -29.76
N LEU A 336 21.05 -17.43 -28.64
CA LEU A 336 20.35 -17.79 -27.41
C LEU A 336 18.88 -17.34 -27.37
N THR A 337 18.40 -16.53 -28.33
CA THR A 337 17.04 -15.94 -28.26
C THR A 337 15.95 -17.02 -28.14
N ASP A 338 15.96 -18.01 -29.02
CA ASP A 338 14.98 -19.11 -29.02
C ASP A 338 15.21 -20.10 -27.87
N GLU A 339 16.48 -20.30 -27.49
CA GLU A 339 16.89 -21.13 -26.36
C GLU A 339 16.28 -20.66 -25.03
N ILE A 340 16.15 -19.34 -24.82
CA ILE A 340 15.52 -18.75 -23.62
C ILE A 340 14.06 -19.23 -23.49
N PHE A 341 13.28 -19.15 -24.57
CA PHE A 341 11.88 -19.55 -24.54
C PHE A 341 11.70 -21.05 -24.36
N LEU A 342 12.48 -21.88 -25.07
CA LEU A 342 12.45 -23.34 -24.92
C LEU A 342 12.83 -23.78 -23.49
N GLN A 343 13.81 -23.11 -22.86
CA GLN A 343 14.19 -23.38 -21.47
C GLN A 343 13.10 -22.96 -20.48
N LEU A 344 12.40 -21.84 -20.73
CA LEU A 344 11.27 -21.40 -19.90
C LEU A 344 10.08 -22.35 -20.01
N MET A 345 9.68 -22.73 -21.22
CA MET A 345 8.63 -23.74 -21.44
C MET A 345 8.96 -25.04 -20.71
N LYS A 346 10.19 -25.56 -20.86
CA LYS A 346 10.69 -26.72 -20.11
C LYS A 346 10.59 -26.57 -18.58
N GLN A 347 10.81 -25.37 -18.03
CA GLN A 347 10.74 -25.13 -16.58
C GLN A 347 9.30 -24.83 -16.09
N LEU A 348 8.34 -24.65 -16.98
CA LEU A 348 6.93 -24.47 -16.65
C LEU A 348 6.13 -25.78 -16.80
N THR A 349 6.43 -26.61 -17.81
CA THR A 349 5.79 -27.92 -18.04
C THR A 349 5.97 -28.88 -16.87
N GLU A 350 4.86 -29.36 -16.31
CA GLU A 350 4.77 -30.28 -15.15
C GLU A 350 5.57 -29.83 -13.90
N ASN A 351 5.83 -28.53 -13.76
CA ASN A 351 6.45 -27.98 -12.55
C ASN A 351 5.47 -28.07 -11.38
N PHE A 352 5.87 -28.72 -10.28
CA PHE A 352 5.03 -28.93 -9.09
C PHE A 352 5.23 -27.86 -7.99
N LYS A 353 5.93 -26.76 -8.27
CA LYS A 353 6.26 -25.72 -7.29
C LYS A 353 5.55 -24.40 -7.63
N PRO A 354 4.48 -24.02 -6.91
CA PRO A 354 3.70 -22.81 -7.18
C PRO A 354 4.55 -21.54 -7.34
N ASP A 355 5.47 -21.27 -6.41
CA ASP A 355 6.32 -20.08 -6.46
C ASP A 355 7.28 -20.08 -7.67
N SER A 356 7.73 -21.26 -8.13
CA SER A 356 8.59 -21.41 -9.32
C SER A 356 7.79 -21.17 -10.60
N ILE A 357 6.62 -21.80 -10.74
CA ILE A 357 5.67 -21.57 -11.85
C ILE A 357 5.39 -20.06 -11.99
N ARG A 358 4.96 -19.43 -10.88
CA ARG A 358 4.62 -18.01 -10.84
C ARG A 358 5.78 -17.12 -11.29
N ARG A 359 7.01 -17.42 -10.86
CA ARG A 359 8.22 -16.68 -11.25
C ARG A 359 8.67 -16.96 -12.69
N GLY A 360 8.41 -18.16 -13.22
CA GLY A 360 8.72 -18.49 -14.61
C GLY A 360 7.79 -17.75 -15.59
N TRP A 361 6.51 -17.67 -15.28
CA TRP A 361 5.53 -16.87 -16.02
C TRP A 361 5.77 -15.35 -15.87
N GLU A 362 6.13 -14.89 -14.68
CA GLU A 362 6.60 -13.51 -14.42
C GLU A 362 7.83 -13.17 -15.29
N LEU A 363 8.80 -14.09 -15.41
CA LEU A 363 9.98 -13.92 -16.25
C LEU A 363 9.66 -13.92 -17.76
N LEU A 364 8.77 -14.81 -18.21
CA LEU A 364 8.33 -14.88 -19.61
C LEU A 364 7.67 -13.57 -20.06
N GLY A 365 6.73 -13.03 -19.25
CA GLY A 365 6.07 -11.76 -19.52
C GLY A 365 7.04 -10.58 -19.61
N ILE A 366 8.03 -10.50 -18.70
CA ILE A 366 9.07 -9.46 -18.73
C ILE A 366 9.91 -9.54 -20.01
N LEU A 367 10.31 -10.74 -20.44
CA LEU A 367 11.18 -10.91 -21.62
C LEU A 367 10.48 -10.54 -22.93
N LEU A 368 9.17 -10.80 -23.02
CA LEU A 368 8.31 -10.43 -24.16
C LEU A 368 8.03 -8.92 -24.30
N VAL A 369 8.55 -8.08 -23.39
CA VAL A 369 8.65 -6.62 -23.59
C VAL A 369 9.90 -6.24 -24.41
N PHE A 370 10.97 -7.06 -24.37
CA PHE A 370 12.26 -6.76 -25.01
C PHE A 370 12.51 -7.56 -26.30
N PHE A 371 11.90 -8.75 -26.48
CA PHE A 371 12.01 -9.56 -27.70
C PHE A 371 11.00 -10.71 -27.77
N VAL A 372 10.81 -11.26 -28.97
CA VAL A 372 10.06 -12.51 -29.26
C VAL A 372 11.00 -13.56 -29.89
N PRO A 373 10.57 -14.82 -30.09
CA PRO A 373 11.37 -15.83 -30.80
C PRO A 373 11.69 -15.42 -32.25
N ILE A 374 12.87 -15.78 -32.75
CA ILE A 374 13.35 -15.49 -34.10
C ILE A 374 12.89 -16.56 -35.08
N ASN A 375 12.98 -17.84 -34.72
CA ASN A 375 12.48 -18.93 -35.55
C ASN A 375 10.94 -19.01 -35.48
N SER A 376 10.27 -18.94 -36.62
CA SER A 376 8.81 -19.04 -36.74
C SER A 376 8.22 -20.32 -36.13
N GLU A 377 8.93 -21.45 -36.20
CA GLU A 377 8.49 -22.71 -35.58
C GLU A 377 8.52 -22.60 -34.05
N VAL A 378 9.55 -21.95 -33.49
CA VAL A 378 9.65 -21.69 -32.04
C VAL A 378 8.61 -20.65 -31.62
N HIS A 379 8.35 -19.62 -32.44
CA HIS A 379 7.28 -18.66 -32.21
C HIS A 379 5.92 -19.37 -32.10
N GLN A 380 5.58 -20.24 -33.05
CA GLN A 380 4.33 -21.02 -33.01
C GLN A 380 4.28 -21.97 -31.79
N LYS A 381 5.38 -22.66 -31.45
CA LYS A 381 5.48 -23.49 -30.24
C LYS A 381 5.25 -22.68 -28.95
N VAL A 382 5.74 -21.44 -28.89
CA VAL A 382 5.53 -20.52 -27.75
C VAL A 382 4.07 -20.03 -27.70
N VAL A 383 3.50 -19.58 -28.83
CA VAL A 383 2.10 -19.12 -28.91
C VAL A 383 1.15 -20.23 -28.45
N ALA A 384 1.23 -21.43 -29.03
CA ALA A 384 0.37 -22.56 -28.67
C ALA A 384 0.53 -23.00 -27.20
N PHE A 385 1.75 -22.90 -26.63
CA PHE A 385 1.97 -23.16 -25.21
C PHE A 385 1.32 -22.11 -24.31
N VAL A 386 1.38 -20.83 -24.70
CA VAL A 386 0.76 -19.72 -23.96
C VAL A 386 -0.76 -19.79 -24.06
N GLU A 387 -1.32 -20.06 -25.23
CA GLU A 387 -2.77 -20.24 -25.46
C GLU A 387 -3.33 -21.41 -24.63
N ALA A 388 -2.66 -22.57 -24.63
CA ALA A 388 -3.04 -23.73 -23.83
C ALA A 388 -2.99 -23.51 -22.31
N ASN A 389 -2.34 -22.43 -21.84
CA ASN A 389 -2.30 -22.01 -20.44
C ASN A 389 -3.12 -20.73 -20.18
N SER A 390 -3.87 -20.23 -21.16
CA SER A 390 -4.63 -18.98 -21.07
C SER A 390 -6.06 -19.14 -20.52
N ASP A 391 -6.58 -20.36 -20.42
CA ASP A 391 -7.89 -20.61 -19.80
C ASP A 391 -7.84 -20.44 -18.28
N SER A 392 -8.73 -19.61 -17.73
CA SER A 392 -8.84 -19.36 -16.29
C SER A 392 -9.49 -20.51 -15.51
N LEU A 393 -10.11 -21.48 -16.20
CA LEU A 393 -10.57 -22.74 -15.58
C LEU A 393 -9.41 -23.70 -15.24
N LEU A 394 -8.22 -23.49 -15.84
CA LEU A 394 -7.00 -24.27 -15.56
C LEU A 394 -6.17 -23.71 -14.39
N ASP A 395 -6.60 -22.59 -13.78
CA ASP A 395 -5.85 -21.92 -12.73
C ASP A 395 -5.81 -22.69 -11.41
N SER A 396 -4.62 -22.73 -10.81
CA SER A 396 -4.44 -23.31 -9.48
C SER A 396 -4.89 -22.34 -8.39
N PRO A 397 -5.37 -22.81 -7.21
CA PRO A 397 -5.73 -21.94 -6.08
C PRO A 397 -4.57 -21.13 -5.46
N GLU A 398 -3.35 -21.30 -5.98
CA GLU A 398 -2.09 -20.76 -5.47
C GLU A 398 -1.38 -19.86 -6.51
N VAL A 399 -1.65 -20.06 -7.82
CA VAL A 399 -1.12 -19.30 -8.96
C VAL A 399 -2.17 -19.20 -10.07
N SER A 400 -2.55 -17.98 -10.40
CA SER A 400 -3.34 -17.63 -11.59
C SER A 400 -2.45 -17.53 -12.84
N VAL A 401 -2.09 -18.68 -13.40
CA VAL A 401 -1.30 -18.81 -14.64
C VAL A 401 -1.98 -18.09 -15.81
N SER A 402 -3.31 -18.21 -15.92
CA SER A 402 -4.09 -17.65 -17.03
C SER A 402 -3.91 -16.13 -17.20
N GLN A 403 -3.67 -15.40 -16.11
CA GLN A 403 -3.43 -13.96 -16.14
C GLN A 403 -2.08 -13.62 -16.80
N TYR A 404 -1.01 -14.33 -16.42
CA TYR A 404 0.29 -14.18 -17.08
C TYR A 404 0.24 -14.65 -18.53
N ALA A 405 -0.45 -15.76 -18.81
CA ALA A 405 -0.58 -16.29 -20.15
C ALA A 405 -1.32 -15.33 -21.10
N LYS A 406 -2.46 -14.77 -20.68
CA LYS A 406 -3.19 -13.72 -21.45
C LYS A 406 -2.31 -12.50 -21.72
N HIS A 407 -1.49 -12.06 -20.76
CA HIS A 407 -0.52 -10.99 -20.97
C HIS A 407 0.58 -11.37 -21.96
N CYS A 408 1.15 -12.58 -21.85
CA CYS A 408 2.17 -13.09 -22.77
C CYS A 408 1.64 -13.21 -24.20
N LEU A 409 0.38 -13.64 -24.38
CA LEU A 409 -0.26 -13.77 -25.69
C LEU A 409 -0.40 -12.42 -26.40
N LYS A 410 -0.94 -11.40 -25.68
CA LYS A 410 -0.98 -10.01 -26.17
C LYS A 410 0.42 -9.51 -26.53
N ARG A 411 1.43 -9.75 -25.68
CA ARG A 411 2.83 -9.33 -25.95
C ARG A 411 3.52 -10.06 -27.11
N LEU A 412 3.06 -11.25 -27.51
CA LEU A 412 3.54 -11.97 -28.70
C LEU A 412 2.93 -11.43 -30.01
N GLN A 413 1.72 -10.87 -29.94
CA GLN A 413 0.99 -10.31 -31.08
C GLN A 413 1.37 -8.85 -31.37
N LEU A 414 1.93 -8.13 -30.40
CA LEU A 414 2.34 -6.73 -30.52
C LEU A 414 3.77 -6.58 -31.05
N PRO A 415 4.08 -5.51 -31.82
CA PRO A 415 5.45 -5.21 -32.24
C PRO A 415 6.40 -4.98 -31.05
N ILE A 416 7.70 -5.22 -31.28
CA ILE A 416 8.75 -4.97 -30.30
C ILE A 416 9.18 -3.51 -30.40
N ASN A 417 8.92 -2.73 -29.35
CA ASN A 417 9.53 -1.42 -29.20
C ASN A 417 11.03 -1.59 -28.86
N ASN A 418 11.91 -0.80 -29.49
CA ASN A 418 13.38 -0.84 -29.30
C ASN A 418 13.83 -0.24 -27.95
N LEU A 419 13.26 -0.74 -26.85
CA LEU A 419 13.50 -0.29 -25.49
C LEU A 419 14.83 -0.84 -24.96
N LYS A 420 15.76 0.05 -24.58
CA LYS A 420 17.05 -0.34 -24.00
C LYS A 420 16.86 -1.01 -22.63
N PRO A 421 17.41 -2.22 -22.40
CA PRO A 421 17.37 -2.88 -21.10
C PRO A 421 17.92 -2.02 -19.97
N SER A 422 17.14 -1.86 -18.89
CA SER A 422 17.53 -1.18 -17.67
C SER A 422 16.75 -1.75 -16.48
N ILE A 423 17.24 -1.54 -15.25
CA ILE A 423 16.56 -2.01 -14.03
C ILE A 423 15.15 -1.39 -13.93
N THR A 424 15.00 -0.11 -14.27
CA THR A 424 13.71 0.60 -14.30
C THR A 424 12.77 0.00 -15.34
N ALA A 425 13.24 -0.24 -16.58
CA ALA A 425 12.43 -0.88 -17.62
C ALA A 425 11.99 -2.31 -17.25
N ILE A 426 12.86 -3.08 -16.60
CA ILE A 426 12.54 -4.44 -16.11
C ILE A 426 11.50 -4.38 -14.99
N SER A 427 11.62 -3.41 -14.07
CA SER A 427 10.66 -3.18 -12.98
C SER A 427 9.29 -2.74 -13.52
N GLN A 428 9.27 -1.87 -14.54
CA GLN A 428 8.04 -1.44 -15.19
C GLN A 428 7.39 -2.58 -15.98
N ALA A 429 8.15 -3.34 -16.78
CA ALA A 429 7.66 -4.52 -17.47
C ALA A 429 7.00 -5.52 -16.50
N ARG A 430 7.63 -5.74 -15.35
CA ARG A 430 7.11 -6.58 -14.25
C ARG A 430 5.83 -6.04 -13.63
N PHE A 431 5.69 -4.72 -13.48
CA PHE A 431 4.48 -4.07 -12.97
C PHE A 431 3.32 -4.14 -14.00
N ASN A 432 3.64 -3.95 -15.28
CA ASN A 432 2.68 -3.89 -16.38
C ASN A 432 2.00 -5.24 -16.69
N ILE A 433 2.51 -6.37 -16.17
CA ILE A 433 1.84 -7.68 -16.24
C ILE A 433 0.43 -7.63 -15.62
N PHE A 434 0.26 -6.84 -14.56
CA PHE A 434 -1.01 -6.72 -13.80
C PHE A 434 -1.69 -5.36 -13.93
N ASN A 435 -0.99 -4.37 -14.47
CA ASN A 435 -1.45 -2.98 -14.56
C ASN A 435 -1.18 -2.51 -16.01
N PRO A 436 -2.08 -2.78 -16.97
CA PRO A 436 -1.84 -2.44 -18.37
C PRO A 436 -1.71 -0.93 -18.53
N SER A 437 -0.57 -0.49 -19.07
CA SER A 437 -0.28 0.93 -19.33
C SER A 437 -1.17 1.48 -20.44
N LYS A 438 -1.51 2.76 -20.37
CA LYS A 438 -2.17 3.52 -21.43
C LYS A 438 -1.20 3.93 -22.54
N PHE A 439 0.11 3.91 -22.24
CA PHE A 439 1.19 4.14 -23.18
C PHE A 439 1.71 2.80 -23.73
N GLY A 440 1.92 2.71 -25.05
CA GLY A 440 2.40 1.46 -25.67
C GLY A 440 1.31 0.40 -25.94
N THR A 441 0.04 0.80 -25.89
CA THR A 441 -1.15 -0.04 -26.06
C THR A 441 -1.95 0.42 -27.29
N THR A 442 -2.70 -0.47 -27.96
CA THR A 442 -3.44 -0.07 -29.18
C THR A 442 -4.64 0.82 -28.87
N LEU A 443 -5.16 1.52 -29.87
CA LEU A 443 -6.36 2.36 -29.70
C LEU A 443 -7.58 1.50 -29.35
N GLU A 444 -7.72 0.32 -29.95
CA GLU A 444 -8.80 -0.63 -29.70
C GLU A 444 -8.77 -1.16 -28.27
N GLU A 445 -7.60 -1.61 -27.79
CA GLU A 445 -7.42 -2.05 -26.41
C GLU A 445 -7.62 -0.91 -25.40
N LEU A 446 -7.21 0.32 -25.74
CA LEU A 446 -7.40 1.48 -24.88
C LEU A 446 -8.88 1.86 -24.78
N MET A 447 -9.63 1.79 -25.87
CA MET A 447 -11.08 1.98 -25.89
C MET A 447 -11.82 0.87 -25.11
N GLU A 448 -11.43 -0.40 -25.28
CA GLU A 448 -11.96 -1.53 -24.48
C GLU A 448 -11.72 -1.32 -22.98
N MET A 449 -10.51 -0.91 -22.60
CA MET A 449 -10.17 -0.61 -21.20
C MET A 449 -10.91 0.62 -20.65
N GLN A 450 -11.18 1.64 -21.47
CA GLN A 450 -11.86 2.85 -20.99
C GLN A 450 -13.38 2.69 -20.93
N ALA A 451 -14.00 1.86 -21.76
CA ALA A 451 -15.46 1.67 -21.80
C ALA A 451 -16.05 1.15 -20.47
N GLN A 452 -15.20 0.63 -19.57
CA GLN A 452 -15.56 0.21 -18.22
C GLN A 452 -15.64 1.36 -17.19
N LEU A 453 -15.17 2.56 -17.55
CA LEU A 453 -15.13 3.77 -16.73
C LEU A 453 -15.81 4.98 -17.41
N TYR A 454 -15.72 5.04 -18.73
CA TYR A 454 -16.25 6.09 -19.60
C TYR A 454 -16.93 5.45 -20.82
N PRO A 455 -18.09 4.77 -20.65
CA PRO A 455 -18.73 3.99 -21.72
C PRO A 455 -19.17 4.85 -22.91
N ASP A 456 -19.62 6.08 -22.67
CA ASP A 456 -20.16 6.99 -23.70
C ASP A 456 -19.06 7.78 -24.44
N LEU A 457 -17.83 7.80 -23.89
CA LEU A 457 -16.72 8.59 -24.41
C LEU A 457 -16.10 7.91 -25.64
N LYS A 458 -16.40 8.46 -26.82
CA LYS A 458 -16.01 7.93 -28.16
C LYS A 458 -14.55 8.17 -28.56
N ILE A 459 -13.76 8.85 -27.71
CA ILE A 459 -12.37 9.28 -27.95
C ILE A 459 -11.51 8.83 -26.75
N PRO A 460 -10.25 8.40 -26.94
CA PRO A 460 -9.30 8.13 -25.85
C PRO A 460 -9.30 9.18 -24.73
N TRP A 461 -9.68 8.77 -23.52
CA TRP A 461 -9.71 9.62 -22.32
C TRP A 461 -8.37 10.31 -22.05
N ILE A 462 -7.26 9.61 -22.33
CA ILE A 462 -5.90 10.14 -22.17
C ILE A 462 -5.62 11.30 -23.13
N GLU A 463 -6.14 11.26 -24.36
CA GLU A 463 -6.00 12.35 -25.32
C GLU A 463 -6.83 13.56 -24.88
N SER A 464 -8.13 13.38 -24.65
CA SER A 464 -9.02 14.46 -24.18
C SER A 464 -8.51 15.11 -22.90
N THR A 465 -7.97 14.32 -21.96
CA THR A 465 -7.38 14.82 -20.71
C THR A 465 -6.10 15.60 -20.95
N LEU A 466 -5.20 15.13 -21.81
CA LEU A 466 -3.95 15.83 -22.14
C LEU A 466 -4.19 17.12 -22.92
N ILE A 467 -5.10 17.11 -23.89
CA ILE A 467 -5.51 18.30 -24.66
C ILE A 467 -6.15 19.33 -23.73
N LYS A 468 -7.08 18.90 -22.86
CA LYS A 468 -7.72 19.80 -21.87
C LYS A 468 -6.69 20.37 -20.89
N LEU A 469 -5.71 19.59 -20.44
CA LEU A 469 -4.62 20.06 -19.58
C LEU A 469 -3.72 21.09 -20.28
N ILE A 470 -3.38 20.92 -21.56
CA ILE A 470 -2.60 21.91 -22.33
C ILE A 470 -3.31 23.26 -22.34
N LEU A 471 -4.63 23.28 -22.53
CA LEU A 471 -5.43 24.52 -22.53
C LEU A 471 -5.60 25.09 -21.12
N GLU A 472 -5.94 24.27 -20.12
CA GLU A 472 -6.09 24.68 -18.71
C GLU A 472 -4.79 25.27 -18.09
N THR A 473 -3.62 24.91 -18.64
CA THR A 473 -2.31 25.39 -18.15
C THR A 473 -1.67 26.48 -19.03
N GLY A 474 -2.44 27.10 -19.94
CA GLY A 474 -1.96 28.24 -20.73
C GLY A 474 -1.01 27.86 -21.88
N GLY A 475 -1.19 26.68 -22.49
CA GLY A 475 -0.41 26.24 -23.66
C GLY A 475 -0.65 27.08 -24.93
N ASP A 476 -1.74 27.86 -24.96
CA ASP A 476 -2.06 28.90 -25.94
C ASP A 476 -1.29 30.22 -25.71
N SER A 477 -0.75 30.39 -24.51
CA SER A 477 -0.06 31.60 -24.04
C SER A 477 1.42 31.32 -23.70
N THR A 478 1.90 30.10 -23.94
CA THR A 478 3.28 29.67 -23.67
C THR A 478 4.12 29.56 -24.95
N GLU A 479 5.26 30.25 -24.98
CA GLU A 479 6.24 30.16 -26.08
C GLU A 479 6.80 28.74 -26.23
N GLY A 480 6.79 28.21 -27.45
CA GLY A 480 7.41 26.93 -27.75
C GLY A 480 6.75 25.71 -27.09
N ILE A 481 5.44 25.75 -26.79
CA ILE A 481 4.65 24.69 -26.13
C ILE A 481 5.09 23.24 -26.49
N PHE A 482 5.24 22.91 -27.77
CA PHE A 482 5.67 21.59 -28.23
C PHE A 482 7.18 21.43 -28.52
N ARG A 483 8.00 22.49 -28.41
CA ARG A 483 9.46 22.46 -28.63
C ARG A 483 10.27 22.29 -27.35
N ILE A 484 9.85 22.94 -26.26
CA ILE A 484 10.58 22.92 -24.98
C ILE A 484 10.47 21.53 -24.33
N ALA A 485 11.52 21.15 -23.59
CA ALA A 485 11.56 19.90 -22.84
C ALA A 485 11.06 20.12 -21.41
N ALA A 486 10.11 19.28 -20.98
CA ALA A 486 9.56 19.30 -19.63
C ALA A 486 10.46 18.60 -18.61
N ASP A 487 10.24 18.85 -17.32
CA ASP A 487 10.97 18.20 -16.22
C ASP A 487 10.80 16.66 -16.22
N PRO A 488 11.89 15.86 -16.22
CA PRO A 488 11.79 14.40 -16.32
C PRO A 488 11.15 13.67 -15.13
N GLU A 489 11.12 14.26 -13.94
CA GLU A 489 10.57 13.65 -12.72
C GLU A 489 9.06 13.91 -12.61
N GLN A 490 8.64 15.15 -12.90
CA GLN A 490 7.22 15.49 -13.06
C GLN A 490 6.60 14.78 -14.26
N LEU A 491 7.34 14.60 -15.37
CA LEU A 491 6.89 13.83 -16.53
C LEU A 491 6.60 12.37 -16.18
N GLN A 492 7.50 11.69 -15.43
CA GLN A 492 7.27 10.33 -14.96
C GLN A 492 6.11 10.24 -13.96
N THR A 493 5.98 11.22 -13.07
CA THR A 493 4.89 11.29 -12.08
C THR A 493 3.52 11.45 -12.77
N ALA A 494 3.41 12.36 -13.73
CA ALA A 494 2.19 12.57 -14.50
C ALA A 494 1.85 11.38 -15.41
N MET A 495 2.85 10.74 -16.02
CA MET A 495 2.68 9.49 -16.79
C MET A 495 2.11 8.36 -15.89
N ALA A 496 2.66 8.19 -14.68
CA ALA A 496 2.19 7.19 -13.72
C ALA A 496 0.77 7.47 -13.19
N GLN A 497 0.36 8.74 -13.12
CA GLN A 497 -1.02 9.13 -12.77
C GLN A 497 -2.00 8.78 -13.91
N LEU A 498 -1.66 9.10 -15.17
CA LEU A 498 -2.47 8.76 -16.34
C LEU A 498 -2.65 7.24 -16.52
N ASP A 499 -1.61 6.45 -16.26
CA ASP A 499 -1.69 4.98 -16.26
C ASP A 499 -2.67 4.42 -15.23
N GLN A 500 -2.96 5.17 -14.16
CA GLN A 500 -3.95 4.83 -13.14
C GLN A 500 -5.36 5.41 -13.43
N ASN A 501 -5.57 6.05 -14.59
CA ASN A 501 -6.77 6.82 -14.95
C ASN A 501 -6.98 8.07 -14.06
N VAL A 502 -5.92 8.64 -13.49
CA VAL A 502 -5.96 9.85 -12.66
C VAL A 502 -5.50 11.05 -13.49
N LYS A 503 -6.31 12.10 -13.58
CA LYS A 503 -5.92 13.37 -14.23
C LYS A 503 -4.75 14.00 -13.44
N PRO A 504 -3.56 14.19 -14.04
CA PRO A 504 -2.40 14.72 -13.33
C PRO A 504 -2.56 16.22 -13.05
N ARG A 505 -2.20 16.65 -11.83
CA ARG A 505 -2.19 18.07 -11.42
C ARG A 505 -0.84 18.71 -11.77
N ILE A 506 -0.68 19.08 -13.03
CA ILE A 506 0.50 19.80 -13.54
C ILE A 506 0.29 21.32 -13.54
N LYS A 507 1.39 22.08 -13.44
CA LYS A 507 1.41 23.55 -13.66
C LYS A 507 2.14 23.97 -14.94
N ASP A 508 3.05 23.11 -15.42
CA ASP A 508 3.80 23.30 -16.65
C ASP A 508 3.07 22.60 -17.81
N CYS A 509 2.59 23.39 -18.76
CA CYS A 509 1.91 22.93 -19.97
C CYS A 509 2.81 22.06 -20.88
N HIS A 510 4.14 22.23 -20.81
CA HIS A 510 5.08 21.39 -21.55
C HIS A 510 5.01 19.93 -21.10
N ILE A 511 4.63 19.63 -19.85
CA ILE A 511 4.47 18.24 -19.37
C ILE A 511 3.37 17.55 -20.18
N ALA A 512 2.17 18.13 -20.29
CA ALA A 512 1.09 17.54 -21.08
C ALA A 512 1.42 17.55 -22.59
N ALA A 513 2.07 18.60 -23.10
CA ALA A 513 2.53 18.66 -24.49
C ALA A 513 3.54 17.55 -24.84
N VAL A 514 4.47 17.23 -23.93
CA VAL A 514 5.42 16.10 -24.08
C VAL A 514 4.70 14.76 -23.96
N LEU A 515 3.79 14.58 -23.00
CA LEU A 515 3.02 13.35 -22.83
C LEU A 515 2.12 13.04 -24.04
N LEU A 516 1.49 14.05 -24.64
CA LEU A 516 0.63 13.87 -25.82
C LEU A 516 1.44 13.38 -27.03
N LYS A 517 2.56 14.05 -27.34
CA LYS A 517 3.51 13.59 -28.38
C LYS A 517 4.03 12.19 -28.07
N GLN A 518 4.38 11.91 -26.82
CA GLN A 518 4.91 10.62 -26.39
C GLN A 518 3.88 9.50 -26.55
N TRP A 519 2.63 9.72 -26.15
CA TRP A 519 1.53 8.76 -26.26
C TRP A 519 1.27 8.39 -27.72
N LEU A 520 1.02 9.39 -28.58
CA LEU A 520 0.81 9.22 -30.02
C LEU A 520 1.95 8.40 -30.67
N ARG A 521 3.19 8.80 -30.41
CA ARG A 521 4.39 8.14 -30.94
C ARG A 521 4.58 6.72 -30.41
N GLN A 522 4.03 6.38 -29.24
CA GLN A 522 4.16 5.06 -28.59
C GLN A 522 3.02 4.08 -28.94
N LEU A 523 1.96 4.50 -29.63
CA LEU A 523 0.91 3.59 -30.13
C LEU A 523 1.55 2.45 -30.95
N PRO A 524 1.23 1.15 -30.73
CA PRO A 524 1.87 0.05 -31.45
C PRO A 524 1.75 0.19 -32.97
N ASN A 525 0.54 0.47 -33.45
CA ASN A 525 0.27 0.90 -34.83
C ASN A 525 0.26 2.44 -34.86
N PRO A 526 0.82 3.11 -35.89
CA PRO A 526 0.74 4.56 -35.99
C PRO A 526 -0.71 5.05 -36.21
N LEU A 527 -0.96 6.31 -35.85
CA LEU A 527 -2.31 6.90 -35.93
C LEU A 527 -2.84 6.91 -37.38
N ILE A 528 -1.97 7.17 -38.36
CA ILE A 528 -2.23 6.85 -39.76
C ILE A 528 -1.54 5.52 -40.08
N PRO A 529 -2.28 4.42 -40.35
CA PRO A 529 -1.69 3.11 -40.61
C PRO A 529 -0.76 3.09 -41.83
N ASP A 530 0.25 2.23 -41.79
CA ASP A 530 1.34 2.15 -42.78
C ASP A 530 0.83 1.82 -44.19
N SER A 531 -0.30 1.09 -44.29
CA SER A 531 -1.02 0.81 -45.54
C SER A 531 -1.59 2.05 -46.24
N LEU A 532 -1.66 3.20 -45.56
CA LEU A 532 -2.06 4.50 -46.10
C LEU A 532 -0.90 5.50 -46.18
N TYR A 533 0.23 5.26 -45.51
CA TYR A 533 1.40 6.16 -45.46
C TYR A 533 1.84 6.62 -46.86
N GLN A 534 2.07 5.67 -47.78
CA GLN A 534 2.48 5.98 -49.16
C GLN A 534 1.44 6.82 -49.93
N LYS A 535 0.15 6.66 -49.63
CA LYS A 535 -0.91 7.50 -50.24
C LYS A 535 -0.86 8.93 -49.71
N CYS A 536 -0.61 9.11 -48.41
CA CYS A 536 -0.46 10.42 -47.77
C CYS A 536 0.71 11.21 -48.39
N LEU A 537 1.85 10.55 -48.67
CA LEU A 537 2.99 11.18 -49.34
C LEU A 537 2.68 11.62 -50.78
N LEU A 538 1.78 10.93 -51.49
CA LEU A 538 1.38 11.29 -52.86
C LEU A 538 0.40 12.47 -52.92
N VAL A 539 -0.44 12.65 -51.90
CA VAL A 539 -1.46 13.71 -51.84
C VAL A 539 -1.11 14.86 -50.89
N CYS A 540 0.13 14.91 -50.39
CA CYS A 540 0.60 15.84 -49.35
C CYS A 540 0.30 17.33 -49.59
N ILE A 541 0.16 17.75 -50.85
CA ILE A 541 -0.15 19.13 -51.27
C ILE A 541 -1.53 19.30 -51.93
N GLN A 542 -2.43 18.32 -51.78
CA GLN A 542 -3.76 18.30 -52.39
C GLN A 542 -4.87 18.28 -51.30
N PRO A 543 -5.48 19.43 -50.96
CA PRO A 543 -6.43 19.52 -49.84
C PRO A 543 -7.59 18.51 -49.89
N GLU A 544 -8.35 18.45 -50.99
CA GLU A 544 -9.46 17.50 -51.12
C GLU A 544 -9.02 16.04 -50.99
N SER A 545 -7.92 15.68 -51.65
CA SER A 545 -7.38 14.32 -51.66
C SER A 545 -6.86 13.90 -50.28
N ALA A 546 -6.22 14.82 -49.55
CA ALA A 546 -5.74 14.59 -48.19
C ALA A 546 -6.89 14.41 -47.20
N CYS A 547 -7.92 15.27 -47.25
CA CYS A 547 -9.09 15.14 -46.40
C CYS A 547 -9.83 13.82 -46.65
N ARG A 548 -10.05 13.45 -47.93
CA ARG A 548 -10.66 12.17 -48.31
C ARG A 548 -9.87 10.94 -47.84
N LEU A 549 -8.56 11.03 -47.62
CA LEU A 549 -7.79 9.94 -46.98
C LEU A 549 -8.01 9.86 -45.47
N VAL A 550 -8.13 11.00 -44.77
CA VAL A 550 -8.49 11.04 -43.35
C VAL A 550 -9.89 10.48 -43.13
N ASP A 551 -10.84 10.76 -44.04
CA ASP A 551 -12.20 10.21 -43.97
C ASP A 551 -12.26 8.68 -44.09
N GLN A 552 -11.25 8.08 -44.75
CA GLN A 552 -11.08 6.63 -44.93
C GLN A 552 -10.35 5.94 -43.76
N LEU A 553 -9.89 6.68 -42.74
CA LEU A 553 -9.28 6.07 -41.54
C LEU A 553 -10.32 5.26 -40.73
N PRO A 554 -9.87 4.26 -39.95
CA PRO A 554 -10.72 3.62 -38.95
C PRO A 554 -11.35 4.67 -38.02
N ALA A 555 -12.60 4.45 -37.59
CA ALA A 555 -13.40 5.49 -36.92
C ALA A 555 -12.70 6.11 -35.69
N ILE A 556 -12.02 5.30 -34.87
CA ILE A 556 -11.28 5.77 -33.69
C ILE A 556 -10.08 6.63 -34.14
N ASN A 557 -9.25 6.13 -35.06
CA ASN A 557 -8.11 6.87 -35.62
C ASN A 557 -8.53 8.21 -36.22
N ARG A 558 -9.67 8.26 -36.94
CA ARG A 558 -10.20 9.49 -37.50
C ARG A 558 -10.61 10.48 -36.41
N LEU A 559 -11.32 10.03 -35.38
CA LEU A 559 -11.75 10.89 -34.27
C LEU A 559 -10.55 11.45 -33.48
N VAL A 560 -9.56 10.60 -33.17
CA VAL A 560 -8.29 10.99 -32.53
C VAL A 560 -7.57 12.05 -33.37
N LEU A 561 -7.32 11.76 -34.65
CA LEU A 561 -6.66 12.71 -35.55
C LEU A 561 -7.44 14.02 -35.68
N SER A 562 -8.77 13.99 -35.72
CA SER A 562 -9.63 15.19 -35.78
C SER A 562 -9.55 16.01 -34.51
N LYS A 563 -9.52 15.37 -33.33
CA LYS A 563 -9.40 16.02 -32.02
C LYS A 563 -8.02 16.69 -31.87
N LEU A 564 -6.97 16.01 -32.30
CA LEU A 564 -5.62 16.56 -32.37
C LEU A 564 -5.52 17.74 -33.35
N LEU A 565 -6.08 17.61 -34.57
CA LEU A 565 -6.11 18.68 -35.56
C LEU A 565 -6.86 19.91 -35.04
N HIS A 566 -7.94 19.73 -34.28
CA HIS A 566 -8.67 20.84 -33.66
C HIS A 566 -7.79 21.64 -32.68
N LEU A 567 -7.04 20.97 -31.79
CA LEU A 567 -6.06 21.65 -30.92
C LEU A 567 -4.99 22.37 -31.74
N LEU A 568 -4.47 21.75 -32.81
CA LEU A 568 -3.46 22.38 -33.67
C LEU A 568 -4.00 23.61 -34.40
N GLN A 569 -5.27 23.58 -34.85
CA GLN A 569 -5.95 24.73 -35.46
C GLN A 569 -6.14 25.87 -34.45
N VAL A 570 -6.59 25.59 -33.22
CA VAL A 570 -6.68 26.59 -32.14
C VAL A 570 -5.32 27.23 -31.85
N LEU A 571 -4.23 26.45 -31.85
CA LEU A 571 -2.88 26.96 -31.64
C LEU A 571 -2.30 27.72 -32.86
N CYS A 572 -2.88 27.56 -34.05
CA CYS A 572 -2.50 28.28 -35.27
C CYS A 572 -3.16 29.66 -35.43
N ASN A 573 -4.10 30.03 -34.56
CA ASN A 573 -4.77 31.34 -34.61
C ASN A 573 -3.76 32.49 -34.51
N GLU A 574 -3.94 33.57 -35.28
CA GLU A 574 -2.93 34.63 -35.39
C GLU A 574 -2.54 35.27 -34.05
N GLU A 575 -3.47 35.38 -33.11
CA GLU A 575 -3.22 35.93 -31.77
C GLU A 575 -2.37 34.97 -30.93
N THR A 576 -2.73 33.69 -30.95
CA THR A 576 -2.01 32.59 -30.32
C THR A 576 -0.59 32.42 -30.88
N VAL A 577 -0.40 32.55 -32.20
CA VAL A 577 0.92 32.44 -32.85
C VAL A 577 1.84 33.61 -32.49
N LYS A 578 1.31 34.83 -32.31
CA LYS A 578 2.09 36.01 -31.86
C LYS A 578 2.75 35.77 -30.50
N ILE A 579 2.11 34.99 -29.61
CA ILE A 579 2.64 34.62 -28.30
C ILE A 579 3.47 33.34 -28.39
N THR A 580 2.85 32.20 -28.76
CA THR A 580 3.46 30.86 -28.72
C THR A 580 4.65 30.65 -29.66
N LYS A 581 4.75 31.46 -30.73
CA LYS A 581 5.66 31.24 -31.88
C LYS A 581 5.46 29.88 -32.57
N MET A 582 4.27 29.29 -32.47
CA MET A 582 3.95 27.98 -33.03
C MET A 582 3.03 28.08 -34.26
N ASP A 583 3.56 28.60 -35.37
CA ASP A 583 2.83 28.58 -36.64
C ASP A 583 2.57 27.15 -37.18
N VAL A 584 1.69 27.06 -38.18
CA VAL A 584 1.29 25.84 -38.88
C VAL A 584 2.47 24.98 -39.33
N SER A 585 3.54 25.57 -39.88
CA SER A 585 4.70 24.82 -40.37
C SER A 585 5.54 24.27 -39.23
N ASN A 586 5.68 25.04 -38.14
CA ASN A 586 6.35 24.60 -36.92
C ASN A 586 5.56 23.52 -36.15
N LEU A 587 4.23 23.56 -36.16
CA LEU A 587 3.38 22.52 -35.58
C LEU A 587 3.39 21.24 -36.43
N ALA A 588 3.27 21.36 -37.76
CA ALA A 588 3.37 20.22 -38.68
C ALA A 588 4.73 19.48 -38.56
N MET A 589 5.83 20.23 -38.45
CA MET A 589 7.18 19.69 -38.25
C MET A 589 7.30 18.79 -37.00
N ILE A 590 6.63 19.16 -35.91
CA ILE A 590 6.72 18.43 -34.64
C ILE A 590 5.73 17.25 -34.61
N MET A 591 4.55 17.39 -35.22
CA MET A 591 3.48 16.39 -35.12
C MET A 591 3.56 15.27 -36.14
N ALA A 592 4.04 15.53 -37.37
CA ALA A 592 4.23 14.51 -38.40
C ALA A 592 4.92 13.22 -37.89
N PRO A 593 6.09 13.25 -37.22
CA PRO A 593 6.79 12.05 -36.75
C PRO A 593 6.15 11.35 -35.52
N ASN A 594 5.02 11.84 -35.00
CA ASN A 594 4.22 11.13 -33.98
C ASN A 594 2.94 10.50 -34.56
N ILE A 595 2.59 10.82 -35.82
CA ILE A 595 1.33 10.42 -36.48
C ILE A 595 1.61 9.46 -37.65
N LEU A 596 2.69 9.71 -38.39
CA LEU A 596 3.18 8.94 -39.54
C LEU A 596 4.50 8.22 -39.16
N ARG A 597 4.81 7.11 -39.85
CA ARG A 597 6.07 6.37 -39.72
C ARG A 597 6.59 5.96 -41.09
N CYS A 598 7.91 5.98 -41.25
CA CYS A 598 8.59 5.53 -42.46
C CYS A 598 9.19 4.14 -42.22
N ASP A 599 8.72 3.11 -42.94
CA ASP A 599 9.22 1.72 -42.86
C ASP A 599 10.62 1.52 -43.48
N SER A 600 11.27 2.57 -43.99
CA SER A 600 12.59 2.49 -44.59
C SER A 600 13.69 2.83 -43.58
N GLU A 601 14.70 1.96 -43.47
CA GLU A 601 15.91 2.22 -42.69
C GLU A 601 16.94 3.10 -43.44
N ASP A 602 16.71 3.45 -44.72
CA ASP A 602 17.61 4.31 -45.50
C ASP A 602 17.43 5.80 -45.13
N PRO A 603 18.47 6.47 -44.59
CA PRO A 603 18.39 7.89 -44.25
C PRO A 603 17.96 8.79 -45.42
N GLN A 604 18.33 8.47 -46.66
CA GLN A 604 17.95 9.27 -47.84
C GLN A 604 16.45 9.21 -48.09
N VAL A 605 15.84 8.02 -47.92
CA VAL A 605 14.39 7.83 -48.06
C VAL A 605 13.65 8.53 -46.91
N ILE A 606 14.15 8.39 -45.67
CA ILE A 606 13.59 9.09 -44.50
C ILE A 606 13.59 10.61 -44.72
N PHE A 607 14.74 11.22 -44.99
CA PHE A 607 14.84 12.67 -45.20
C PHE A 607 14.03 13.17 -46.41
N GLY A 608 13.95 12.38 -47.48
CA GLY A 608 13.14 12.67 -48.66
C GLY A 608 11.63 12.63 -48.39
N ASN A 609 11.18 11.72 -47.51
CA ASN A 609 9.77 11.60 -47.14
C ASN A 609 9.34 12.62 -46.09
N SER A 610 10.18 12.93 -45.09
CA SER A 610 9.79 13.84 -44.00
C SER A 610 9.33 15.23 -44.45
N ARG A 611 9.79 15.73 -45.60
CA ARG A 611 9.21 16.97 -46.17
C ARG A 611 7.74 16.79 -46.56
N LYS A 612 7.40 15.69 -47.25
CA LYS A 612 6.03 15.36 -47.65
C LYS A 612 5.13 15.02 -46.46
N GLU A 613 5.68 14.42 -45.40
CA GLU A 613 4.97 14.19 -44.14
C GLU A 613 4.56 15.52 -43.47
N MET A 614 5.48 16.49 -43.43
CA MET A 614 5.20 17.85 -42.95
C MET A 614 4.20 18.59 -43.84
N ASP A 615 4.34 18.50 -45.17
CA ASP A 615 3.41 19.13 -46.12
C ASP A 615 2.00 18.54 -45.99
N PHE A 616 1.87 17.21 -45.84
CA PHE A 616 0.59 16.54 -45.58
C PHE A 616 -0.05 17.02 -44.27
N MET A 617 0.70 17.07 -43.16
CA MET A 617 0.19 17.59 -41.89
C MET A 617 -0.20 19.08 -41.98
N LYS A 618 0.57 19.89 -42.70
CA LYS A 618 0.25 21.31 -42.95
C LYS A 618 -1.05 21.47 -43.74
N THR A 619 -1.23 20.65 -44.79
CA THR A 619 -2.46 20.60 -45.59
C THR A 619 -3.67 20.22 -44.73
N LEU A 620 -3.54 19.26 -43.81
CA LEU A 620 -4.63 18.90 -42.90
C LEU A 620 -4.96 20.01 -41.90
N ILE A 621 -3.96 20.64 -41.27
CA ILE A 621 -4.21 21.74 -40.31
C ILE A 621 -4.92 22.91 -41.00
N LEU A 622 -4.59 23.23 -42.25
CA LEU A 622 -5.18 24.35 -43.00
C LEU A 622 -6.57 24.07 -43.60
N HIS A 623 -6.92 22.80 -43.86
CA HIS A 623 -8.06 22.47 -44.73
C HIS A 623 -8.99 21.35 -44.24
N TYR A 624 -8.64 20.60 -43.19
CA TYR A 624 -9.54 19.59 -42.63
C TYR A 624 -10.57 20.26 -41.70
N ASP A 625 -11.86 20.05 -41.96
CA ASP A 625 -12.92 20.57 -41.11
C ASP A 625 -12.99 19.81 -39.78
N THR A 626 -12.80 20.52 -38.67
CA THR A 626 -12.95 19.96 -37.31
C THR A 626 -14.20 20.48 -36.59
N SER A 627 -15.09 21.22 -37.27
CA SER A 627 -16.28 21.84 -36.65
C SER A 627 -17.17 20.82 -35.95
N PHE A 628 -17.27 19.60 -36.49
CA PHE A 628 -18.03 18.50 -35.88
C PHE A 628 -17.44 18.05 -34.52
N VAL A 629 -16.15 18.27 -34.25
CA VAL A 629 -15.52 17.93 -32.96
C VAL A 629 -16.14 18.74 -31.82
N HIS A 630 -16.55 19.98 -32.08
CA HIS A 630 -17.23 20.81 -31.09
C HIS A 630 -18.66 20.28 -30.78
N SER A 631 -19.33 19.67 -31.77
CA SER A 631 -20.61 18.98 -31.54
C SER A 631 -20.47 17.68 -30.73
N ILE A 632 -19.26 17.11 -30.66
CA ILE A 632 -18.96 16.01 -29.73
C ILE A 632 -18.76 16.58 -28.32
N GLU A 633 -18.02 17.68 -28.18
CA GLU A 633 -17.82 18.36 -26.88
C GLU A 633 -19.12 18.89 -26.26
N MET A 634 -20.08 19.36 -27.05
CA MET A 634 -21.35 19.86 -26.50
C MET A 634 -22.23 18.76 -25.85
N CYS A 635 -21.96 17.47 -26.08
CA CYS A 635 -22.53 16.40 -25.27
C CYS A 635 -21.73 16.13 -23.98
N ASP A 636 -20.44 16.47 -23.94
CA ASP A 636 -19.56 16.27 -22.78
C ASP A 636 -19.54 17.47 -21.80
N ILE A 637 -20.01 18.65 -22.23
CA ILE A 637 -19.90 19.91 -21.47
C ILE A 637 -20.90 20.01 -20.30
N GLU A 638 -22.12 19.51 -20.44
CA GLU A 638 -23.11 19.51 -19.34
C GLU A 638 -22.74 18.42 -18.30
N ASP A 639 -22.38 17.21 -18.74
CA ASP A 639 -21.97 16.12 -17.85
C ASP A 639 -20.65 16.38 -17.10
N LEU A 640 -19.73 17.20 -17.62
CA LEU A 640 -18.50 17.59 -16.89
C LEU A 640 -18.70 18.73 -15.88
N ALA A 641 -19.91 19.29 -15.77
CA ALA A 641 -20.32 20.19 -14.70
C ALA A 641 -21.20 19.50 -13.64
N GLU A 642 -22.03 18.52 -14.05
CA GLU A 642 -23.00 17.84 -13.16
C GLU A 642 -22.69 16.35 -12.86
N THR A 643 -21.46 15.87 -13.07
CA THR A 643 -21.03 14.50 -12.65
C THR A 643 -20.87 14.32 -11.12
N SER A 644 -21.75 14.92 -10.34
CA SER A 644 -22.03 14.56 -8.96
C SER A 644 -23.42 13.93 -8.87
N ALA A 645 -23.47 12.64 -8.51
CA ALA A 645 -24.68 11.85 -8.26
C ALA A 645 -25.53 11.34 -9.45
N THR A 646 -24.93 10.51 -10.33
CA THR A 646 -25.59 9.24 -10.74
C THR A 646 -24.58 8.15 -11.10
N VAL A 647 -24.53 7.06 -10.33
CA VAL A 647 -23.77 5.85 -10.71
C VAL A 647 -24.72 4.85 -11.36
N SER A 648 -24.70 4.79 -12.69
CA SER A 648 -25.41 3.75 -13.45
C SER A 648 -24.79 2.36 -13.19
N ARG A 649 -25.62 1.32 -13.15
CA ARG A 649 -25.19 -0.07 -12.89
C ARG A 649 -24.63 -0.71 -14.17
N SER A 650 -23.38 -1.16 -14.11
CA SER A 650 -22.76 -2.09 -15.08
C SER A 650 -22.13 -3.28 -14.35
N PRO A 651 -21.99 -4.46 -14.98
CA PRO A 651 -21.70 -5.70 -14.25
C PRO A 651 -20.31 -5.74 -13.63
N LEU A 652 -20.25 -6.25 -12.39
CA LEU A 652 -19.03 -6.40 -11.61
C LEU A 652 -18.03 -7.34 -12.31
N LYS A 653 -16.75 -6.96 -12.32
CA LYS A 653 -15.65 -7.89 -12.63
C LYS A 653 -15.71 -9.07 -11.65
N GLU A 654 -15.64 -10.30 -12.18
CA GLU A 654 -15.51 -11.51 -11.38
C GLU A 654 -14.15 -11.55 -10.66
N PHE A 655 -14.10 -10.95 -9.48
CA PHE A 655 -13.09 -11.30 -8.49
C PHE A 655 -13.37 -12.72 -7.99
N ASN A 656 -12.32 -13.51 -7.74
CA ASN A 656 -12.42 -14.89 -7.29
C ASN A 656 -12.98 -15.01 -5.85
N ILE A 657 -14.30 -14.82 -5.71
CA ILE A 657 -15.06 -15.11 -4.51
C ILE A 657 -15.00 -16.62 -4.28
N ARG A 658 -14.44 -17.05 -3.14
CA ARG A 658 -14.47 -18.46 -2.72
C ARG A 658 -15.86 -18.85 -2.23
N VAL A 659 -16.82 -18.91 -3.16
CA VAL A 659 -18.17 -19.43 -2.95
C VAL A 659 -18.07 -20.89 -2.50
N ARG A 660 -18.65 -21.19 -1.34
CA ARG A 660 -18.99 -22.58 -0.97
C ARG A 660 -20.48 -22.80 -1.20
N THR A 661 -20.81 -23.31 -2.39
CA THR A 661 -22.17 -23.75 -2.70
C THR A 661 -22.53 -24.95 -1.83
N LYS A 662 -23.60 -24.85 -1.05
CA LYS A 662 -24.11 -25.93 -0.20
C LYS A 662 -24.94 -26.87 -1.09
N ARG A 663 -24.37 -27.99 -1.55
CA ARG A 663 -25.17 -29.06 -2.18
C ARG A 663 -26.20 -29.54 -1.17
N LYS A 664 -27.47 -29.17 -1.40
CA LYS A 664 -28.62 -29.78 -0.74
C LYS A 664 -28.88 -31.09 -1.47
N GLU A 665 -28.72 -32.21 -0.79
CA GLU A 665 -29.31 -33.46 -1.27
C GLU A 665 -30.84 -33.28 -1.15
N LEU A 666 -31.52 -33.37 -2.29
CA LEU A 666 -32.96 -33.23 -2.40
C LEU A 666 -33.52 -34.59 -2.78
N GLU A 667 -34.10 -35.27 -1.79
CA GLU A 667 -34.91 -36.46 -2.03
C GLU A 667 -36.24 -36.05 -2.70
N ASN A 668 -36.80 -36.95 -3.51
CA ASN A 668 -37.94 -36.65 -4.35
C ASN A 668 -39.23 -36.40 -3.55
N SER A 669 -39.82 -35.22 -3.73
CA SER A 669 -41.28 -35.04 -3.64
C SER A 669 -41.69 -34.05 -4.73
N ALA A 670 -42.75 -34.38 -5.47
CA ALA A 670 -43.25 -33.59 -6.58
C ALA A 670 -44.63 -33.03 -6.24
N GLU A 671 -44.76 -31.71 -6.29
CA GLU A 671 -46.04 -31.00 -6.29
C GLU A 671 -45.94 -29.79 -7.22
N GLU A 672 -47.01 -29.49 -7.94
CA GLU A 672 -46.98 -28.59 -9.10
C GLU A 672 -47.45 -27.17 -8.78
N GLY A 673 -46.97 -26.20 -9.58
CA GLY A 673 -47.81 -25.05 -9.95
C GLY A 673 -47.74 -23.77 -9.11
N LYS A 674 -46.58 -23.09 -9.08
CA LYS A 674 -46.54 -21.61 -9.02
C LYS A 674 -45.52 -21.05 -10.03
N PRO A 675 -45.81 -19.91 -10.68
CA PRO A 675 -44.98 -19.41 -11.77
C PRO A 675 -43.68 -18.75 -11.27
N LEU A 676 -42.53 -19.26 -11.74
CA LEU A 676 -41.21 -18.71 -11.44
C LEU A 676 -40.86 -17.51 -12.32
N ILE A 677 -41.65 -16.44 -12.21
CA ILE A 677 -41.21 -15.08 -12.58
C ILE A 677 -41.59 -14.12 -11.45
N GLN A 678 -40.84 -14.20 -10.35
CA GLN A 678 -40.68 -13.09 -9.42
C GLN A 678 -39.22 -12.64 -9.50
N SER A 679 -39.01 -11.43 -10.04
CA SER A 679 -37.71 -10.80 -10.07
C SER A 679 -37.36 -10.29 -8.67
N ASP A 680 -36.49 -11.02 -7.95
CA ASP A 680 -35.92 -10.64 -6.65
C ASP A 680 -35.00 -9.42 -6.82
N LEU A 681 -35.60 -8.25 -7.00
CA LEU A 681 -34.91 -6.98 -7.22
C LEU A 681 -34.40 -6.44 -5.86
N PRO A 682 -33.16 -5.90 -5.76
CA PRO A 682 -32.51 -5.63 -4.47
C PRO A 682 -33.31 -4.75 -3.49
N TRP A 683 -34.12 -3.83 -4.01
CA TRP A 683 -34.96 -2.93 -3.22
C TRP A 683 -36.13 -3.61 -2.47
N SER A 684 -36.34 -4.91 -2.69
CA SER A 684 -37.32 -5.71 -1.95
C SER A 684 -36.79 -6.23 -0.60
N LYS A 685 -35.47 -6.22 -0.37
CA LYS A 685 -34.84 -6.91 0.77
C LYS A 685 -34.38 -5.97 1.87
N THR A 686 -34.37 -6.51 3.09
CA THR A 686 -34.17 -5.80 4.35
C THR A 686 -32.95 -6.30 5.11
N VAL A 687 -32.12 -5.36 5.59
CA VAL A 687 -30.85 -5.67 6.27
C VAL A 687 -30.90 -5.20 7.72
N PHE A 688 -30.79 -6.13 8.68
CA PHE A 688 -30.60 -5.78 10.10
C PHE A 688 -29.13 -5.49 10.38
N LEU A 689 -28.79 -4.22 10.67
CA LEU A 689 -27.42 -3.79 10.93
C LEU A 689 -27.14 -3.63 12.43
N LYS A 690 -26.36 -4.53 13.01
CA LYS A 690 -25.91 -4.46 14.41
C LYS A 690 -24.41 -4.20 14.51
N THR A 691 -24.02 -3.40 15.50
CA THR A 691 -22.64 -2.96 15.71
C THR A 691 -22.28 -3.06 17.19
N TRP A 692 -21.08 -3.56 17.48
CA TRP A 692 -20.46 -3.52 18.81
C TRP A 692 -18.98 -3.14 18.68
N GLY A 693 -18.50 -2.16 19.44
CA GLY A 693 -17.09 -1.77 19.36
C GLY A 693 -16.80 -0.33 19.79
N CYS A 694 -15.84 0.28 19.09
CA CYS A 694 -15.49 1.70 19.21
C CYS A 694 -16.16 2.54 18.11
N SER A 695 -15.94 3.86 18.15
CA SER A 695 -16.40 4.80 17.12
C SER A 695 -15.93 4.42 15.70
N HIS A 696 -14.72 3.86 15.53
CA HIS A 696 -14.26 3.38 14.22
C HIS A 696 -15.18 2.26 13.69
N ASN A 697 -15.63 1.33 14.53
CA ASN A 697 -16.64 0.33 14.12
C ASN A 697 -18.04 0.93 13.91
N GLY A 698 -18.33 2.07 14.55
CA GLY A 698 -19.44 2.94 14.17
C GLY A 698 -19.32 3.40 12.72
N SER A 699 -18.26 4.12 12.37
CA SER A 699 -18.03 4.61 11.00
C SER A 699 -17.95 3.49 9.96
N ASP A 700 -17.33 2.33 10.28
CA ASP A 700 -17.33 1.15 9.40
C ASP A 700 -18.78 0.75 9.04
N SER A 701 -19.70 0.76 10.03
CA SER A 701 -21.12 0.45 9.83
C SER A 701 -21.90 1.54 9.09
N GLU A 702 -21.55 2.81 9.27
CA GLU A 702 -22.21 3.91 8.56
C GLU A 702 -21.86 3.86 7.07
N TYR A 703 -20.60 3.60 6.72
CA TYR A 703 -20.18 3.34 5.34
C TYR A 703 -20.89 2.10 4.75
N MET A 704 -20.92 0.98 5.49
CA MET A 704 -21.61 -0.23 5.02
C MET A 704 -23.12 -0.02 4.82
N GLY A 705 -23.77 0.72 5.73
CA GLY A 705 -25.18 1.08 5.61
C GLY A 705 -25.47 2.00 4.42
N GLY A 706 -24.62 3.00 4.19
CA GLY A 706 -24.76 3.93 3.06
C GLY A 706 -24.60 3.23 1.71
N LEU A 707 -23.60 2.35 1.58
CA LEU A 707 -23.42 1.51 0.39
C LEU A 707 -24.62 0.59 0.12
N LEU A 708 -25.19 -0.01 1.17
CA LEU A 708 -26.37 -0.86 1.04
C LEU A 708 -27.62 -0.07 0.62
N MET A 709 -27.86 1.11 1.20
CA MET A 709 -28.96 1.98 0.77
C MET A 709 -28.78 2.48 -0.67
N ALA A 710 -27.55 2.83 -1.09
CA ALA A 710 -27.25 3.22 -2.46
C ALA A 710 -27.47 2.08 -3.47
N ALA A 711 -27.26 0.82 -3.06
CA ALA A 711 -27.64 -0.37 -3.82
C ALA A 711 -29.16 -0.68 -3.78
N GLY A 712 -29.93 0.04 -2.95
CA GLY A 712 -31.39 -0.06 -2.81
C GLY A 712 -31.88 -0.85 -1.59
N PHE A 713 -31.00 -1.47 -0.80
CA PHE A 713 -31.40 -2.27 0.36
C PHE A 713 -31.95 -1.42 1.51
N LYS A 714 -33.05 -1.87 2.12
CA LYS A 714 -33.64 -1.20 3.27
C LYS A 714 -32.97 -1.64 4.57
N VAL A 715 -32.08 -0.81 5.10
CA VAL A 715 -31.45 -1.05 6.41
C VAL A 715 -32.46 -0.81 7.54
N SER A 716 -32.49 -1.69 8.55
CA SER A 716 -33.46 -1.67 9.65
C SER A 716 -32.81 -1.97 11.01
N ASN A 717 -33.45 -1.49 12.07
CA ASN A 717 -33.19 -1.93 13.45
C ASN A 717 -34.12 -3.09 13.89
N ASP A 718 -35.15 -3.41 13.09
CA ASP A 718 -35.93 -4.63 13.26
C ASP A 718 -35.11 -5.84 12.81
N LYS A 719 -34.98 -6.82 13.70
CA LYS A 719 -34.19 -8.03 13.57
C LYS A 719 -35.01 -9.17 12.97
N ASP A 720 -36.28 -9.27 13.35
CA ASP A 720 -37.10 -10.45 13.12
C ASP A 720 -37.72 -10.41 11.72
N ASN A 721 -38.17 -9.21 11.31
CA ASN A 721 -38.66 -8.92 9.95
C ASN A 721 -37.53 -8.59 8.95
N SER A 722 -36.28 -8.96 9.24
CA SER A 722 -35.14 -8.76 8.31
C SER A 722 -34.79 -10.02 7.52
N ASP A 723 -34.40 -9.88 6.24
CA ASP A 723 -33.94 -10.99 5.39
C ASP A 723 -32.52 -11.46 5.77
N ILE A 724 -31.65 -10.51 6.13
CA ILE A 724 -30.23 -10.76 6.39
C ILE A 724 -29.68 -9.90 7.53
N TRP A 725 -28.85 -10.50 8.39
CA TRP A 725 -28.21 -9.83 9.52
C TRP A 725 -26.76 -9.47 9.18
N LEU A 726 -26.43 -8.18 9.23
CA LEU A 726 -25.08 -7.65 9.12
C LEU A 726 -24.55 -7.31 10.52
N LEU A 727 -23.59 -8.10 10.98
CA LEU A 727 -23.07 -8.09 12.35
C LEU A 727 -21.62 -7.60 12.40
N ASN A 728 -21.41 -6.33 12.74
CA ASN A 728 -20.08 -5.71 12.84
C ASN A 728 -19.57 -5.73 14.29
N SER A 729 -18.44 -6.38 14.58
CA SER A 729 -17.90 -6.47 15.96
C SER A 729 -16.38 -6.28 16.09
N CYS A 730 -15.97 -5.84 17.28
CA CYS A 730 -14.60 -5.49 17.66
C CYS A 730 -13.87 -6.60 18.44
N THR A 731 -12.60 -6.89 18.09
CA THR A 731 -11.75 -7.87 18.80
C THR A 731 -11.17 -7.40 20.12
N VAL A 732 -11.29 -6.11 20.43
CA VAL A 732 -10.62 -5.48 21.57
C VAL A 732 -11.42 -5.67 22.87
N LYS A 733 -12.72 -5.98 22.79
CA LYS A 733 -13.57 -6.24 23.97
C LYS A 733 -14.23 -7.61 23.88
N THR A 734 -13.78 -8.53 24.74
CA THR A 734 -14.25 -9.93 24.79
C THR A 734 -15.78 -10.07 24.95
N PRO A 735 -16.48 -9.20 25.71
CA PRO A 735 -17.95 -9.22 25.74
C PRO A 735 -18.61 -8.93 24.37
N SER A 736 -18.00 -8.10 23.52
CA SER A 736 -18.51 -7.81 22.16
C SER A 736 -18.30 -8.99 21.21
N GLU A 737 -17.25 -9.79 21.42
CA GLU A 737 -17.01 -11.04 20.70
C GLU A 737 -18.02 -12.11 21.13
N ALA A 738 -18.30 -12.24 22.43
CA ALA A 738 -19.32 -13.16 22.96
C ALA A 738 -20.76 -12.78 22.54
N GLN A 739 -21.08 -11.47 22.47
CA GLN A 739 -22.37 -10.99 21.95
C GLN A 739 -22.54 -11.29 20.45
N LEU A 740 -21.46 -11.14 19.66
CA LEU A 740 -21.46 -11.55 18.25
C LEU A 740 -21.67 -13.07 18.13
N GLU A 741 -20.92 -13.89 18.88
CA GLU A 741 -21.05 -15.35 18.85
C GLU A 741 -22.48 -15.81 19.19
N ASN A 742 -23.11 -15.19 20.20
CA ASN A 742 -24.49 -15.50 20.58
C ASN A 742 -25.50 -15.12 19.49
N MET A 743 -25.37 -13.94 18.88
CA MET A 743 -26.24 -13.53 17.76
C MET A 743 -26.03 -14.40 16.51
N ILE A 744 -24.82 -14.87 16.23
CA ILE A 744 -24.59 -15.81 15.11
C ILE A 744 -25.28 -17.16 15.38
N LYS A 745 -25.15 -17.72 16.59
CA LYS A 745 -25.83 -18.96 16.99
C LYS A 745 -27.36 -18.82 16.94
N GLU A 746 -27.88 -17.64 17.25
CA GLU A 746 -29.31 -17.34 17.17
C GLU A 746 -29.79 -17.26 15.71
N ALA A 747 -29.07 -16.51 14.86
CA ALA A 747 -29.37 -16.42 13.43
C ALA A 747 -29.39 -17.81 12.76
N GLN A 748 -28.41 -18.65 13.10
CA GLN A 748 -28.30 -20.03 12.60
C GLN A 748 -29.44 -20.94 13.06
N LYS A 749 -30.06 -20.68 14.22
CA LYS A 749 -31.28 -21.39 14.66
C LYS A 749 -32.54 -20.92 13.95
N LEU A 750 -32.56 -19.67 13.50
CA LEU A 750 -33.67 -19.04 12.77
C LEU A 750 -33.51 -19.14 11.24
N GLU A 751 -32.51 -19.90 10.77
CA GLU A 751 -32.08 -20.02 9.36
C GLU A 751 -31.88 -18.69 8.60
N LYS A 752 -31.63 -17.59 9.33
CA LYS A 752 -31.39 -16.26 8.76
C LYS A 752 -30.02 -16.20 8.06
N CYS A 753 -29.94 -15.43 6.98
CA CYS A 753 -28.67 -15.09 6.33
C CYS A 753 -27.81 -14.20 7.25
N VAL A 754 -26.48 -14.41 7.27
CA VAL A 754 -25.55 -13.68 8.15
C VAL A 754 -24.28 -13.26 7.41
N VAL A 755 -23.95 -11.97 7.52
CA VAL A 755 -22.65 -11.40 7.16
C VAL A 755 -21.98 -10.85 8.43
N VAL A 756 -20.74 -11.26 8.68
CA VAL A 756 -19.93 -10.79 9.81
C VAL A 756 -18.85 -9.83 9.32
N ALA A 757 -18.79 -8.66 9.94
CA ALA A 757 -17.85 -7.58 9.62
C ALA A 757 -17.06 -7.12 10.86
N GLY A 758 -16.15 -6.17 10.65
CA GLY A 758 -15.36 -5.58 11.73
C GLY A 758 -14.10 -6.36 12.08
N CYS A 759 -13.45 -5.96 13.17
CA CYS A 759 -12.12 -6.47 13.53
C CYS A 759 -12.11 -7.98 13.85
N VAL A 760 -13.24 -8.58 14.27
CA VAL A 760 -13.36 -10.01 14.59
C VAL A 760 -13.19 -10.87 13.35
N SER A 761 -13.88 -10.53 12.28
CA SER A 761 -13.82 -11.29 11.03
C SER A 761 -12.38 -11.35 10.48
N GLN A 762 -11.63 -10.25 10.61
CA GLN A 762 -10.28 -10.12 10.04
C GLN A 762 -9.16 -10.72 10.91
N ALA A 763 -9.20 -10.56 12.24
CA ALA A 763 -8.13 -11.02 13.13
C ALA A 763 -8.40 -12.37 13.81
N ALA A 764 -9.55 -12.99 13.58
CA ALA A 764 -9.90 -14.33 14.06
C ALA A 764 -10.76 -15.16 13.05
N PRO A 765 -10.49 -15.15 11.73
CA PRO A 765 -11.40 -15.70 10.70
C PRO A 765 -11.69 -17.20 10.80
N ASN A 766 -10.94 -17.93 11.62
CA ASN A 766 -11.00 -19.40 11.73
C ASN A 766 -11.70 -19.89 13.01
N GLU A 767 -12.26 -18.99 13.81
CA GLU A 767 -13.03 -19.37 15.01
C GLU A 767 -14.24 -20.25 14.67
N SER A 768 -14.60 -21.12 15.62
CA SER A 768 -15.61 -22.16 15.40
C SER A 768 -17.00 -21.63 15.04
N TYR A 769 -17.39 -20.51 15.65
CA TYR A 769 -18.68 -19.84 15.43
C TYR A 769 -18.75 -19.07 14.09
N LEU A 770 -17.61 -18.78 13.46
CA LEU A 770 -17.55 -18.14 12.14
C LEU A 770 -17.64 -19.14 10.96
N LYS A 771 -17.93 -20.42 11.24
CA LYS A 771 -18.20 -21.42 10.20
C LYS A 771 -19.60 -21.20 9.61
N ASN A 772 -19.70 -21.35 8.29
CA ASN A 772 -20.95 -21.25 7.52
C ASN A 772 -21.69 -19.90 7.64
N VAL A 773 -20.97 -18.82 7.94
CA VAL A 773 -21.44 -17.43 7.80
C VAL A 773 -20.54 -16.67 6.83
N SER A 774 -21.11 -15.69 6.14
CA SER A 774 -20.34 -14.83 5.24
C SER A 774 -19.52 -13.81 6.01
N ILE A 775 -18.42 -13.35 5.44
CA ILE A 775 -17.41 -12.52 6.10
C ILE A 775 -16.92 -11.42 5.17
N VAL A 776 -16.88 -10.19 5.70
CA VAL A 776 -16.19 -9.01 5.12
C VAL A 776 -15.07 -8.56 6.04
N GLY A 777 -13.87 -8.37 5.49
CA GLY A 777 -12.72 -7.78 6.20
C GLY A 777 -12.80 -6.26 6.30
N VAL A 778 -12.16 -5.69 7.33
CA VAL A 778 -12.11 -4.22 7.60
C VAL A 778 -11.44 -3.37 6.51
N LYS A 779 -10.88 -3.98 5.47
CA LYS A 779 -10.32 -3.29 4.28
C LYS A 779 -11.09 -3.59 2.98
N GLN A 780 -12.30 -4.14 3.10
CA GLN A 780 -13.18 -4.52 1.99
C GLN A 780 -14.64 -4.12 2.23
N ILE A 781 -14.88 -3.06 3.02
CA ILE A 781 -16.24 -2.58 3.34
C ILE A 781 -16.98 -2.02 2.12
N ASP A 782 -16.23 -1.58 1.09
CA ASP A 782 -16.71 -1.21 -0.24
C ASP A 782 -17.44 -2.36 -0.96
N GLN A 783 -17.04 -3.61 -0.71
CA GLN A 783 -17.62 -4.80 -1.31
C GLN A 783 -18.83 -5.36 -0.54
N ILE A 784 -19.35 -4.65 0.47
CA ILE A 784 -20.43 -5.16 1.34
C ILE A 784 -21.68 -5.57 0.57
N VAL A 785 -22.05 -4.81 -0.47
CA VAL A 785 -23.21 -5.06 -1.33
C VAL A 785 -23.10 -6.45 -1.96
N ASN A 786 -21.96 -6.72 -2.61
CA ASN A 786 -21.66 -7.97 -3.30
C ASN A 786 -21.70 -9.16 -2.33
N VAL A 787 -21.20 -8.98 -1.10
CA VAL A 787 -21.24 -10.03 -0.06
C VAL A 787 -22.66 -10.24 0.48
N VAL A 788 -23.47 -9.20 0.63
CA VAL A 788 -24.89 -9.31 1.01
C VAL A 788 -25.69 -10.03 -0.08
N GLU A 789 -25.55 -9.63 -1.35
CA GLU A 789 -26.24 -10.26 -2.48
C GLU A 789 -25.89 -11.74 -2.63
N GLU A 790 -24.61 -12.12 -2.58
CA GLU A 790 -24.22 -13.53 -2.62
C GLU A 790 -24.73 -14.33 -1.41
N THR A 791 -24.76 -13.72 -0.23
CA THR A 791 -25.28 -14.40 0.97
C THR A 791 -26.79 -14.61 0.87
N LEU A 792 -27.55 -13.68 0.29
CA LEU A 792 -28.98 -13.84 -0.01
C LEU A 792 -29.25 -14.93 -1.07
N LYS A 793 -28.32 -15.15 -2.02
CA LYS A 793 -28.34 -16.31 -2.95
C LYS A 793 -27.98 -17.64 -2.27
N GLY A 794 -27.71 -17.64 -0.95
CA GLY A 794 -27.32 -18.83 -0.17
C GLY A 794 -25.83 -19.18 -0.24
N ASN A 795 -24.99 -18.36 -0.87
CA ASN A 795 -23.55 -18.60 -0.98
C ASN A 795 -22.82 -18.08 0.27
N THR A 796 -21.96 -18.92 0.87
CA THR A 796 -21.05 -18.46 1.92
C THR A 796 -19.82 -17.79 1.28
N VAL A 797 -19.64 -16.49 1.54
CA VAL A 797 -18.54 -15.66 1.03
C VAL A 797 -17.53 -15.36 2.13
N ARG A 798 -16.22 -15.41 1.84
CA ARG A 798 -15.17 -15.02 2.78
C ARG A 798 -14.17 -14.06 2.15
N LEU A 799 -14.47 -12.77 2.24
CA LEU A 799 -13.69 -11.69 1.65
C LEU A 799 -12.70 -11.12 2.67
N LEU A 800 -11.49 -11.69 2.70
CA LEU A 800 -10.46 -11.45 3.72
C LEU A 800 -9.11 -11.13 3.06
N SER A 801 -9.04 -10.07 2.27
CA SER A 801 -7.82 -9.73 1.54
C SER A 801 -6.79 -9.06 2.46
N LEU A 802 -5.86 -9.88 2.96
CA LEU A 802 -4.63 -9.47 3.66
C LEU A 802 -3.64 -8.68 2.78
N ARG A 803 -3.98 -8.42 1.50
CA ARG A 803 -3.08 -7.83 0.49
C ARG A 803 -3.78 -6.83 -0.44
N SER A 804 -4.77 -6.08 0.04
CA SER A 804 -5.19 -4.89 -0.70
C SER A 804 -4.03 -3.89 -0.76
N LYS A 805 -3.56 -3.58 -1.96
CA LYS A 805 -2.56 -2.51 -2.21
C LYS A 805 -3.20 -1.14 -2.38
N THR A 806 -4.50 -1.09 -2.65
CA THR A 806 -5.27 0.15 -2.67
C THR A 806 -5.29 0.78 -1.29
N ALA A 807 -5.18 2.10 -1.23
CA ALA A 807 -5.52 2.85 -0.03
C ALA A 807 -7.02 2.65 0.28
N PRO A 808 -7.43 2.64 1.56
CA PRO A 808 -8.85 2.67 1.88
C PRO A 808 -9.52 3.92 1.29
N VAL A 809 -10.73 3.77 0.75
CA VAL A 809 -11.48 4.87 0.15
C VAL A 809 -12.23 5.60 1.27
N LEU A 810 -11.96 6.89 1.42
CA LEU A 810 -12.63 7.73 2.41
C LEU A 810 -14.05 8.14 1.94
N ASN A 811 -14.17 8.49 0.66
CA ASN A 811 -15.39 9.05 0.04
C ASN A 811 -16.42 7.95 -0.31
N LEU A 812 -16.77 7.09 0.64
CA LEU A 812 -17.85 6.11 0.52
C LEU A 812 -19.16 6.71 1.09
N PRO A 813 -20.34 6.39 0.52
CA PRO A 813 -21.63 6.86 1.06
C PRO A 813 -21.83 6.44 2.53
N LYS A 814 -22.32 7.36 3.38
CA LYS A 814 -22.60 7.11 4.81
C LYS A 814 -24.09 7.15 5.15
N MET A 815 -24.57 6.11 5.84
CA MET A 815 -25.82 6.14 6.59
C MET A 815 -25.53 6.55 8.04
N ARG A 816 -25.62 7.84 8.35
CA ARG A 816 -25.40 8.33 9.73
C ARG A 816 -26.44 7.80 10.70
N ARG A 817 -26.00 7.29 11.84
CA ARG A 817 -26.89 6.80 12.92
C ARG A 817 -27.42 7.94 13.80
N ASN A 818 -26.66 9.02 13.89
CA ASN A 818 -27.09 10.28 14.46
C ASN A 818 -26.83 11.38 13.41
N LYS A 819 -27.90 12.07 12.97
CA LYS A 819 -27.80 13.11 11.94
C LYS A 819 -26.98 14.34 12.36
N PHE A 820 -26.66 14.47 13.65
CA PHE A 820 -25.87 15.59 14.19
C PHE A 820 -24.39 15.27 14.44
N ILE A 821 -23.93 14.03 14.20
CA ILE A 821 -22.56 13.61 14.54
C ILE A 821 -21.90 12.92 13.36
N GLU A 822 -20.79 13.50 12.86
CA GLU A 822 -19.90 12.85 11.90
C GLU A 822 -18.80 12.10 12.64
N ILE A 823 -18.67 10.79 12.40
CA ILE A 823 -17.55 10.00 12.91
C ILE A 823 -16.48 9.90 11.82
N LEU A 824 -15.48 10.79 11.88
CA LEU A 824 -14.40 10.88 10.90
C LEU A 824 -13.22 9.98 11.29
N ALA A 825 -13.03 8.90 10.54
CA ALA A 825 -11.86 8.02 10.70
C ALA A 825 -10.63 8.65 10.01
N ILE A 826 -9.61 9.07 10.76
CA ILE A 826 -8.47 9.83 10.21
C ILE A 826 -7.32 8.94 9.70
N ASN A 827 -7.20 7.72 10.22
CA ASN A 827 -6.29 6.69 9.73
C ASN A 827 -6.85 5.29 9.99
N SER A 828 -6.26 4.28 9.34
CA SER A 828 -6.55 2.87 9.55
C SER A 828 -5.27 2.13 9.96
N GLY A 829 -5.31 1.36 11.04
CA GLY A 829 -4.15 0.61 11.53
C GLY A 829 -3.24 1.40 12.45
N CYS A 830 -2.20 0.75 12.97
CA CYS A 830 -1.45 1.25 14.13
C CYS A 830 0.06 1.00 14.04
N LEU A 831 0.86 1.93 14.58
CA LEU A 831 2.31 1.80 14.72
C LEU A 831 2.71 0.88 15.89
N ASN A 832 2.05 1.03 17.05
CA ASN A 832 2.38 0.33 18.31
C ASN A 832 2.46 -1.21 18.19
N ASN A 833 3.26 -1.85 19.04
CA ASN A 833 3.52 -3.29 19.04
C ASN A 833 3.06 -4.02 20.32
N CYS A 834 2.01 -3.51 20.97
CA CYS A 834 1.58 -3.93 22.32
C CYS A 834 1.26 -5.42 22.45
N THR A 835 1.74 -6.08 23.51
CA THR A 835 1.74 -7.54 23.66
C THR A 835 0.37 -8.19 23.85
N TYR A 836 -0.66 -7.41 24.17
CA TYR A 836 -2.04 -7.88 24.41
C TYR A 836 -3.02 -7.54 23.27
N CYS A 837 -2.65 -6.69 22.32
CA CYS A 837 -3.58 -6.04 21.41
C CYS A 837 -3.72 -6.79 20.06
N LYS A 838 -4.96 -6.92 19.56
CA LYS A 838 -5.25 -7.51 18.23
C LYS A 838 -5.35 -6.46 17.09
N THR A 839 -5.33 -5.16 17.40
CA THR A 839 -5.54 -4.07 16.44
C THR A 839 -4.65 -4.15 15.19
N LYS A 840 -3.33 -4.32 15.37
CA LYS A 840 -2.37 -4.43 14.26
C LYS A 840 -2.53 -5.73 13.45
N MET A 841 -3.17 -6.76 14.01
CA MET A 841 -3.57 -7.98 13.28
C MET A 841 -4.88 -7.78 12.49
N ALA A 842 -5.74 -6.83 12.90
CA ALA A 842 -7.01 -6.54 12.26
C ALA A 842 -6.87 -5.51 11.12
N ARG A 843 -6.38 -4.30 11.42
CA ARG A 843 -6.23 -3.21 10.44
C ARG A 843 -4.81 -3.06 9.86
N GLY A 844 -3.81 -3.75 10.41
CA GLY A 844 -2.42 -3.68 9.94
C GLY A 844 -1.62 -2.51 10.52
N ASN A 845 -0.52 -2.17 9.85
CA ASN A 845 0.26 -0.96 10.11
C ASN A 845 -0.59 0.30 9.85
N LEU A 846 -0.14 1.44 10.38
CA LEU A 846 -0.69 2.76 10.06
C LEU A 846 -0.78 2.98 8.54
N GLN A 847 -1.94 3.48 8.11
CA GLN A 847 -2.19 4.12 6.83
C GLN A 847 -3.08 5.34 7.08
N SER A 848 -2.52 6.55 6.99
CA SER A 848 -3.27 7.81 7.14
C SER A 848 -4.05 8.16 5.87
N TYR A 849 -5.24 8.76 6.02
CA TYR A 849 -5.90 9.40 4.88
C TYR A 849 -5.25 10.77 4.61
N PRO A 850 -5.22 11.25 3.35
CA PRO A 850 -4.72 12.58 3.01
C PRO A 850 -5.45 13.70 3.75
N LEU A 851 -4.71 14.76 4.07
CA LEU A 851 -5.20 15.94 4.80
C LEU A 851 -6.41 16.57 4.11
N GLU A 852 -6.31 16.75 2.79
CA GLU A 852 -7.31 17.40 1.94
C GLU A 852 -8.64 16.63 1.97
N ASN A 853 -8.57 15.30 1.90
CA ASN A 853 -9.76 14.44 1.90
C ASN A 853 -10.48 14.49 3.27
N LEU A 854 -9.73 14.55 4.37
CA LEU A 854 -10.29 14.64 5.72
C LEU A 854 -10.94 16.01 5.98
N VAL A 855 -10.31 17.09 5.51
CA VAL A 855 -10.87 18.45 5.59
C VAL A 855 -12.14 18.57 4.74
N GLU A 856 -12.17 17.98 3.55
CA GLU A 856 -13.34 18.05 2.67
C GLU A 856 -14.52 17.16 3.15
N GLN A 857 -14.24 16.01 3.77
CA GLN A 857 -15.30 15.24 4.46
C GLN A 857 -15.85 16.00 5.67
N ALA A 858 -15.00 16.65 6.46
CA ALA A 858 -15.43 17.49 7.57
C ALA A 858 -16.27 18.68 7.09
N ARG A 859 -15.87 19.36 5.99
CA ARG A 859 -16.66 20.39 5.32
C ARG A 859 -18.05 19.87 4.94
N THR A 860 -18.10 18.80 4.16
CA THR A 860 -19.35 18.19 3.66
C THR A 860 -20.31 17.89 4.82
N ALA A 861 -19.78 17.31 5.91
CA ALA A 861 -20.57 16.98 7.09
C ALA A 861 -21.22 18.21 7.76
N PHE A 862 -20.57 19.37 7.74
CA PHE A 862 -21.14 20.61 8.30
C PHE A 862 -22.02 21.38 7.32
N GLU A 863 -21.54 21.59 6.09
CA GLU A 863 -22.17 22.46 5.09
C GLU A 863 -23.35 21.79 4.36
N VAL A 864 -23.26 20.48 4.10
CA VAL A 864 -24.28 19.73 3.32
C VAL A 864 -25.15 18.88 4.24
N ASP A 865 -24.55 18.12 5.16
CA ASP A 865 -25.27 17.16 6.00
C ASP A 865 -25.88 17.78 7.27
N GLY A 866 -25.44 18.98 7.67
CA GLY A 866 -25.96 19.70 8.84
C GLY A 866 -25.53 19.13 10.21
N CYS A 867 -24.43 18.38 10.28
CA CYS A 867 -23.87 17.89 11.54
C CYS A 867 -23.51 19.05 12.49
N LYS A 868 -23.44 18.74 13.79
CA LYS A 868 -23.04 19.66 14.87
C LYS A 868 -21.81 19.21 15.64
N GLU A 869 -21.49 17.92 15.63
CA GLU A 869 -20.24 17.40 16.17
C GLU A 869 -19.42 16.62 15.14
N LEU A 870 -18.09 16.82 15.18
CA LEU A 870 -17.11 16.04 14.44
C LEU A 870 -16.30 15.20 15.44
N TRP A 871 -16.50 13.88 15.43
CA TRP A 871 -15.79 12.93 16.28
C TRP A 871 -14.64 12.29 15.52
N LEU A 872 -13.41 12.70 15.81
CA LEU A 872 -12.23 12.07 15.22
C LEU A 872 -12.01 10.70 15.83
N THR A 873 -11.81 9.69 14.99
CA THR A 873 -11.54 8.32 15.41
C THR A 873 -10.37 7.71 14.66
N SER A 874 -9.64 6.85 15.35
CA SER A 874 -8.60 5.99 14.80
C SER A 874 -8.21 4.93 15.82
N GLU A 875 -7.20 4.13 15.50
CA GLU A 875 -6.53 3.23 16.44
C GLU A 875 -5.60 3.97 17.43
N ASP A 876 -5.15 5.18 17.08
CA ASP A 876 -4.24 6.04 17.83
C ASP A 876 -4.17 7.43 17.16
N LEU A 877 -4.68 8.49 17.79
CA LEU A 877 -4.89 9.77 17.11
C LEU A 877 -3.57 10.48 16.74
N GLY A 878 -2.61 10.57 17.68
CA GLY A 878 -1.32 11.24 17.45
C GLY A 878 -0.39 10.52 16.47
N ALA A 879 -0.71 9.28 16.10
CA ALA A 879 0.05 8.54 15.08
C ALA A 879 -0.27 9.01 13.65
N TRP A 880 -1.37 9.76 13.43
CA TRP A 880 -1.74 10.29 12.11
C TRP A 880 -0.62 11.14 11.49
N GLY A 881 -0.52 11.09 10.16
CA GLY A 881 0.40 11.90 9.37
C GLY A 881 1.81 11.33 9.27
N ARG A 882 2.27 10.58 10.29
CA ARG A 882 3.68 10.12 10.39
C ARG A 882 4.13 9.17 9.27
N ASP A 883 3.21 8.55 8.55
CA ASP A 883 3.46 7.72 7.36
C ASP A 883 3.41 8.51 6.03
N ILE A 884 2.89 9.75 6.04
CA ILE A 884 2.77 10.64 4.88
C ILE A 884 3.60 11.95 5.02
N GLY A 885 4.34 12.12 6.12
CA GLY A 885 5.23 13.26 6.36
C GLY A 885 4.62 14.46 7.10
N LEU A 886 3.46 14.27 7.73
CA LEU A 886 2.72 15.29 8.51
C LEU A 886 2.62 14.88 9.99
N VAL A 887 2.06 15.76 10.83
CA VAL A 887 1.76 15.50 12.25
C VAL A 887 0.33 15.87 12.61
N LEU A 888 -0.20 15.29 13.70
CA LEU A 888 -1.60 15.52 14.12
C LEU A 888 -1.99 17.01 14.26
N PRO A 889 -1.15 17.92 14.81
CA PRO A 889 -1.48 19.35 14.85
C PRO A 889 -1.81 19.97 13.49
N ASP A 890 -1.22 19.50 12.38
CA ASP A 890 -1.49 20.02 11.04
C ASP A 890 -2.95 19.77 10.64
N LEU A 891 -3.41 18.52 10.79
CA LEU A 891 -4.79 18.13 10.54
C LEU A 891 -5.77 18.90 11.42
N LEU A 892 -5.48 18.99 12.71
CA LEU A 892 -6.37 19.66 13.65
C LEU A 892 -6.48 21.17 13.37
N LYS A 893 -5.38 21.82 12.95
CA LYS A 893 -5.36 23.24 12.57
C LYS A 893 -6.14 23.52 11.29
N GLU A 894 -6.15 22.62 10.31
CA GLU A 894 -7.03 22.77 9.13
C GLU A 894 -8.50 22.43 9.44
N LEU A 895 -8.77 21.39 10.22
CA LEU A 895 -10.14 21.04 10.62
C LEU A 895 -10.81 22.16 11.42
N VAL A 896 -10.08 22.84 12.32
CA VAL A 896 -10.57 24.01 13.08
C VAL A 896 -11.10 25.13 12.18
N LYS A 897 -10.55 25.31 10.98
CA LYS A 897 -10.99 26.36 10.04
C LYS A 897 -12.34 26.05 9.38
N VAL A 898 -12.69 24.77 9.20
CA VAL A 898 -13.92 24.35 8.51
C VAL A 898 -15.09 24.03 9.46
N ILE A 899 -14.85 23.96 10.78
CA ILE A 899 -15.92 23.80 11.78
C ILE A 899 -16.66 25.14 11.96
N PRO A 900 -17.99 25.21 11.75
CA PRO A 900 -18.80 26.41 12.03
C PRO A 900 -18.85 26.77 13.51
N GLU A 901 -19.20 28.02 13.85
CA GLU A 901 -19.22 28.48 15.25
C GLU A 901 -20.20 27.74 16.15
N ASN A 902 -21.35 27.31 15.62
CA ASN A 902 -22.31 26.52 16.39
C ASN A 902 -21.94 25.02 16.52
N CYS A 903 -20.76 24.60 16.04
CA CYS A 903 -20.33 23.20 15.97
C CYS A 903 -19.06 22.92 16.81
N MET A 904 -18.87 21.65 17.19
CA MET A 904 -17.77 21.20 18.06
C MET A 904 -17.00 20.02 17.49
N MET A 905 -15.66 20.04 17.56
CA MET A 905 -14.83 18.86 17.34
C MET A 905 -14.45 18.16 18.65
N ARG A 906 -14.49 16.83 18.61
CA ARG A 906 -14.06 15.95 19.69
C ARG A 906 -12.84 15.13 19.25
N LEU A 907 -11.76 15.19 20.03
CA LEU A 907 -10.58 14.37 19.81
C LEU A 907 -10.81 12.92 20.26
N GLY A 908 -10.26 11.98 19.50
CA GLY A 908 -10.25 10.55 19.81
C GLY A 908 -9.18 10.15 20.84
N MET A 909 -8.97 8.84 20.97
CA MET A 909 -7.97 8.25 21.86
C MET A 909 -6.55 8.40 21.27
N THR A 910 -5.60 8.89 22.06
CA THR A 910 -4.18 9.02 21.66
C THR A 910 -3.25 8.42 22.71
N ASN A 911 -2.20 7.70 22.31
CA ASN A 911 -1.19 7.20 23.25
C ASN A 911 -0.17 8.31 23.62
N PRO A 912 0.42 8.30 24.83
CA PRO A 912 1.37 9.33 25.29
C PRO A 912 2.53 9.69 24.33
N PRO A 913 3.24 8.75 23.68
CA PRO A 913 4.42 9.08 22.87
C PRO A 913 4.14 10.12 21.78
N TYR A 914 2.97 10.03 21.15
CA TYR A 914 2.65 10.82 19.98
C TYR A 914 2.05 12.19 20.28
N ILE A 915 1.66 12.43 21.55
CA ILE A 915 1.17 13.74 22.05
C ILE A 915 2.25 14.48 22.85
N LEU A 916 3.24 13.78 23.42
CA LEU A 916 4.41 14.39 24.07
C LEU A 916 5.22 15.28 23.12
N ASP A 917 5.34 14.87 21.85
CA ASP A 917 6.01 15.64 20.79
C ASP A 917 5.34 17.00 20.49
N HIS A 918 4.07 17.21 20.91
CA HIS A 918 3.21 18.32 20.48
C HIS A 918 2.30 18.87 21.60
N LEU A 919 2.78 18.90 22.84
CA LEU A 919 1.94 19.28 24.00
C LEU A 919 1.37 20.70 23.89
N GLU A 920 2.18 21.66 23.45
CA GLU A 920 1.78 23.07 23.33
C GLU A 920 0.72 23.28 22.26
N GLU A 921 0.91 22.72 21.05
CA GLU A 921 -0.04 22.86 19.96
C GLU A 921 -1.36 22.14 20.27
N ILE A 922 -1.32 20.97 20.91
CA ILE A 922 -2.55 20.25 21.29
C ILE A 922 -3.28 20.99 22.43
N ALA A 923 -2.58 21.65 23.36
CA ALA A 923 -3.21 22.52 24.35
C ALA A 923 -3.82 23.79 23.71
N GLU A 924 -3.16 24.41 22.73
CA GLU A 924 -3.71 25.49 21.90
C GLU A 924 -5.02 25.05 21.21
N ILE A 925 -5.01 23.88 20.57
CA ILE A 925 -6.17 23.30 19.88
C ILE A 925 -7.31 22.96 20.85
N LEU A 926 -7.02 22.39 22.03
CA LEU A 926 -8.04 22.07 23.04
C LEU A 926 -8.64 23.34 23.69
N ASN A 927 -7.88 24.42 23.78
CA ASN A 927 -8.39 25.72 24.21
C ASN A 927 -9.26 26.41 23.16
N HIS A 928 -9.15 26.06 21.87
CA HIS A 928 -9.97 26.63 20.81
C HIS A 928 -11.48 26.43 21.11
N PRO A 929 -12.34 27.46 20.98
CA PRO A 929 -13.71 27.40 21.46
C PRO A 929 -14.59 26.39 20.69
N ARG A 930 -14.27 26.10 19.41
CA ARG A 930 -14.96 25.08 18.58
C ARG A 930 -14.45 23.64 18.77
N VAL A 931 -13.66 23.39 19.82
CA VAL A 931 -13.10 22.05 20.16
C VAL A 931 -13.45 21.74 21.60
N TYR A 932 -13.85 20.51 21.93
CA TYR A 932 -14.11 20.14 23.32
C TYR A 932 -12.80 20.06 24.12
N SER A 933 -12.78 20.57 25.36
CA SER A 933 -11.68 20.41 26.34
C SER A 933 -11.67 18.97 26.91
N PHE A 934 -11.62 17.98 26.02
CA PHE A 934 -11.71 16.55 26.28
C PHE A 934 -10.51 15.83 25.66
N LEU A 935 -9.84 14.98 26.43
CA LEU A 935 -8.66 14.27 25.97
C LEU A 935 -8.64 12.84 26.53
N HIS A 936 -8.49 11.84 25.65
CA HIS A 936 -8.49 10.42 26.01
C HIS A 936 -7.11 9.81 25.81
N ILE A 937 -6.37 9.61 26.91
CA ILE A 937 -5.01 9.08 26.93
C ILE A 937 -4.97 7.81 27.78
N PRO A 938 -4.84 6.60 27.21
CA PRO A 938 -4.97 5.35 27.96
C PRO A 938 -3.62 4.88 28.53
N VAL A 939 -3.43 5.02 29.85
CA VAL A 939 -2.16 4.64 30.51
C VAL A 939 -1.95 3.12 30.54
N GLN A 940 -3.02 2.33 30.68
CA GLN A 940 -3.07 0.86 30.81
C GLN A 940 -2.58 0.30 32.16
N ALA A 941 -1.45 0.79 32.70
CA ALA A 941 -0.91 0.37 34.00
C ALA A 941 -0.09 1.50 34.64
N GLY A 942 0.00 1.54 35.98
CA GLY A 942 0.80 2.54 36.70
C GLY A 942 2.28 2.17 36.88
N SER A 943 2.63 0.89 36.79
CA SER A 943 4.03 0.44 36.89
C SER A 943 4.73 0.40 35.54
N ASN A 944 5.95 0.93 35.50
CA ASN A 944 6.82 0.89 34.33
C ASN A 944 7.19 -0.54 33.91
N ALA A 945 7.37 -1.47 34.85
CA ALA A 945 7.67 -2.87 34.52
C ALA A 945 6.50 -3.53 33.75
N VAL A 946 5.26 -3.24 34.15
CA VAL A 946 4.06 -3.72 33.46
C VAL A 946 3.87 -3.02 32.11
N LEU A 947 4.22 -1.73 31.99
CA LEU A 947 4.21 -1.00 30.71
C LEU A 947 5.23 -1.57 29.70
N ASP A 948 6.42 -1.95 30.16
CA ASP A 948 7.46 -2.61 29.34
C ASP A 948 7.02 -4.00 28.86
N ASP A 949 6.46 -4.84 29.75
CA ASP A 949 5.89 -6.14 29.38
C ASP A 949 4.65 -6.01 28.47
N MET A 950 3.89 -4.92 28.60
CA MET A 950 2.83 -4.54 27.66
C MET A 950 3.39 -4.10 26.30
N LYS A 951 4.69 -3.83 26.18
CA LYS A 951 5.34 -3.11 25.08
C LYS A 951 4.66 -1.78 24.77
N ARG A 952 4.69 -0.90 25.76
CA ARG A 952 4.49 0.53 25.57
C ARG A 952 5.83 1.21 25.28
N GLU A 953 5.74 2.34 24.59
CA GLU A 953 6.88 3.18 24.21
C GLU A 953 6.89 4.46 25.08
N TYR A 954 6.34 4.36 26.30
CA TYR A 954 6.21 5.43 27.31
C TYR A 954 6.20 4.84 28.72
N THR A 955 6.58 5.65 29.71
CA THR A 955 6.54 5.32 31.13
C THR A 955 5.39 6.03 31.85
N ASN A 956 5.18 5.75 33.14
CA ASN A 956 4.24 6.46 34.00
C ASN A 956 4.64 7.94 34.17
N GLU A 957 5.93 8.25 34.23
CA GLU A 957 6.43 9.64 34.30
C GLU A 957 6.08 10.41 33.02
N HIS A 958 6.26 9.79 31.85
CA HIS A 958 5.82 10.34 30.56
C HIS A 958 4.30 10.57 30.52
N PHE A 959 3.49 9.64 31.02
CA PHE A 959 2.04 9.84 31.12
C PHE A 959 1.69 10.97 32.12
N CYS A 960 2.38 11.05 33.25
CA CYS A 960 2.19 12.12 34.22
C CYS A 960 2.51 13.49 33.64
N GLN A 961 3.61 13.61 32.88
CA GLN A 961 3.97 14.85 32.19
C GLN A 961 2.83 15.35 31.27
N VAL A 962 2.19 14.47 30.50
CA VAL A 962 1.03 14.86 29.67
C VAL A 962 -0.15 15.33 30.54
N VAL A 963 -0.47 14.60 31.62
CA VAL A 963 -1.63 14.90 32.47
C VAL A 963 -1.44 16.18 33.30
N ASP A 964 -0.26 16.37 33.90
CA ASP A 964 0.07 17.57 34.67
C ASP A 964 0.11 18.81 33.75
N PHE A 965 0.81 18.75 32.60
CA PHE A 965 0.87 19.84 31.62
C PHE A 965 -0.51 20.23 31.09
N MET A 966 -1.34 19.25 30.73
CA MET A 966 -2.69 19.51 30.21
C MET A 966 -3.62 20.09 31.28
N LYS A 967 -3.50 19.68 32.55
CA LYS A 967 -4.25 20.27 33.66
C LYS A 967 -3.81 21.71 33.99
N GLU A 968 -2.56 22.07 33.70
CA GLU A 968 -2.05 23.44 33.87
C GLU A 968 -2.48 24.36 32.72
N ASN A 969 -2.44 23.87 31.47
CA ASN A 969 -2.60 24.70 30.27
C ASN A 969 -4.00 24.67 29.63
N VAL A 970 -4.90 23.74 30.01
CA VAL A 970 -6.28 23.65 29.48
C VAL A 970 -7.30 23.69 30.62
N PRO A 971 -8.04 24.81 30.81
CA PRO A 971 -8.99 24.95 31.91
C PRO A 971 -10.12 23.91 31.92
N ASP A 972 -10.44 23.40 33.12
CA ASP A 972 -11.46 22.37 33.37
C ASP A 972 -11.35 21.13 32.43
N ILE A 973 -10.13 20.76 31.99
CA ILE A 973 -9.93 19.66 31.04
C ILE A 973 -10.42 18.29 31.56
N TYR A 974 -11.25 17.65 30.75
CA TYR A 974 -11.78 16.32 31.01
C TYR A 974 -10.83 15.25 30.46
N ILE A 975 -10.04 14.65 31.32
CA ILE A 975 -9.10 13.57 30.96
C ILE A 975 -9.74 12.20 31.19
N ALA A 976 -9.83 11.40 30.13
CA ALA A 976 -10.24 9.99 30.17
C ALA A 976 -9.04 9.05 30.03
N THR A 977 -9.01 7.94 30.77
CA THR A 977 -7.94 6.94 30.68
C THR A 977 -8.46 5.51 30.86
N ASP A 978 -7.67 4.52 30.43
CA ASP A 978 -7.95 3.08 30.52
C ASP A 978 -6.91 2.40 31.41
N PHE A 979 -7.34 1.37 32.14
CA PHE A 979 -6.47 0.41 32.83
C PHE A 979 -6.79 -1.03 32.41
N ILE A 980 -5.77 -1.88 32.38
CA ILE A 980 -5.86 -3.33 32.19
C ILE A 980 -5.35 -4.00 33.48
N CYS A 981 -6.24 -4.18 34.45
CA CYS A 981 -5.92 -4.84 35.71
C CYS A 981 -5.65 -6.34 35.51
N ALA A 982 -4.77 -6.88 36.36
CA ALA A 982 -4.35 -8.29 36.35
C ALA A 982 -3.69 -8.74 35.03
N PHE A 983 -2.89 -7.86 34.43
CA PHE A 983 -1.97 -8.24 33.37
C PHE A 983 -1.02 -9.36 33.86
N PRO A 984 -0.61 -10.35 33.04
CA PRO A 984 0.01 -11.59 33.53
C PRO A 984 1.30 -11.49 34.36
N THR A 985 1.99 -10.35 34.33
CA THR A 985 3.20 -10.08 35.13
C THR A 985 2.99 -9.09 36.28
N GLU A 986 1.80 -8.50 36.41
CA GLU A 986 1.44 -7.50 37.43
C GLU A 986 1.58 -8.08 38.86
N THR A 987 2.54 -7.59 39.62
CA THR A 987 2.71 -7.89 41.05
C THR A 987 1.67 -7.15 41.91
N PRO A 988 1.51 -7.49 43.21
CA PRO A 988 0.73 -6.65 44.14
C PRO A 988 1.21 -5.19 44.18
N GLU A 989 2.52 -4.98 44.08
CA GLU A 989 3.18 -3.68 44.08
C GLU A 989 2.84 -2.88 42.81
N ASP A 990 2.94 -3.49 41.62
CA ASP A 990 2.57 -2.85 40.34
C ASP A 990 1.09 -2.42 40.28
N PHE A 991 0.24 -3.17 40.99
CA PHE A 991 -1.18 -2.85 41.12
C PHE A 991 -1.41 -1.69 42.10
N GLU A 992 -0.61 -1.57 43.16
CA GLU A 992 -0.68 -0.44 44.09
C GLU A 992 -0.18 0.87 43.44
N ASP A 993 0.86 0.83 42.59
CA ASP A 993 1.26 1.96 41.73
C ASP A 993 0.09 2.42 40.83
N SER A 994 -0.65 1.45 40.28
CA SER A 994 -1.83 1.70 39.45
C SER A 994 -2.96 2.37 40.24
N LEU A 995 -3.17 1.97 41.51
CA LEU A 995 -4.12 2.64 42.41
C LEU A 995 -3.62 4.03 42.83
N ALA A 996 -2.33 4.19 43.11
CA ALA A 996 -1.72 5.47 43.50
C ALA A 996 -1.85 6.52 42.38
N LEU A 997 -1.68 6.12 41.12
CA LEU A 997 -1.88 6.99 39.96
C LEU A 997 -3.33 7.49 39.84
N VAL A 998 -4.31 6.63 40.11
CA VAL A 998 -5.73 7.01 40.14
C VAL A 998 -6.05 7.91 41.34
N ARG A 999 -5.42 7.70 42.50
CA ARG A 999 -5.53 8.59 43.67
C ARG A 999 -4.89 9.97 43.42
N LYS A 1000 -3.78 10.07 42.69
CA LYS A 1000 -3.14 11.38 42.36
C LYS A 1000 -4.09 12.27 41.56
N TYR A 1001 -4.79 11.70 40.58
CA TYR A 1001 -5.45 12.50 39.54
C TYR A 1001 -6.98 12.59 39.61
N GLU A 1002 -7.64 11.70 40.35
CA GLU A 1002 -9.11 11.61 40.46
C GLU A 1002 -9.81 11.66 39.08
N PHE A 1003 -9.37 10.81 38.14
CA PHE A 1003 -9.79 10.86 36.74
C PHE A 1003 -11.32 10.89 36.56
N PRO A 1004 -11.89 11.88 35.85
CA PRO A 1004 -13.33 11.96 35.66
C PRO A 1004 -13.89 10.74 34.89
N SER A 1005 -13.12 10.14 33.98
CA SER A 1005 -13.49 8.91 33.29
C SER A 1005 -12.39 7.86 33.34
N LEU A 1006 -12.68 6.72 33.98
CA LEU A 1006 -11.76 5.60 34.13
C LEU A 1006 -12.37 4.34 33.50
N PHE A 1007 -11.76 3.85 32.42
CA PHE A 1007 -12.15 2.61 31.75
C PHE A 1007 -11.37 1.44 32.35
N ILE A 1008 -11.94 0.83 33.39
CA ILE A 1008 -11.36 -0.31 34.09
C ILE A 1008 -11.68 -1.58 33.29
N ASN A 1009 -10.65 -2.25 32.78
CA ASN A 1009 -10.77 -3.52 32.06
C ASN A 1009 -9.96 -4.61 32.80
N GLN A 1010 -10.48 -5.83 32.86
CA GLN A 1010 -9.68 -7.01 33.23
C GLN A 1010 -8.83 -7.46 32.03
N PHE A 1011 -7.62 -7.95 32.26
CA PHE A 1011 -6.85 -8.63 31.21
C PHE A 1011 -7.55 -9.89 30.69
N PHE A 1012 -7.82 -9.93 29.38
CA PHE A 1012 -8.28 -11.13 28.68
C PHE A 1012 -7.23 -11.56 27.63
N PRO A 1013 -6.68 -12.78 27.72
CA PRO A 1013 -5.68 -13.28 26.77
C PRO A 1013 -6.32 -13.57 25.42
N ARG A 1014 -5.81 -12.95 24.34
CA ARG A 1014 -6.36 -13.05 22.99
C ARG A 1014 -5.54 -14.03 22.14
N PRO A 1015 -6.12 -15.08 21.53
CA PRO A 1015 -5.38 -16.03 20.70
C PRO A 1015 -4.50 -15.33 19.64
N GLY A 1016 -3.22 -15.70 19.61
CA GLY A 1016 -2.20 -15.14 18.72
C GLY A 1016 -1.31 -14.04 19.33
N THR A 1017 -1.75 -13.32 20.37
CA THR A 1017 -0.93 -12.23 20.94
C THR A 1017 0.20 -12.75 21.85
N PRO A 1018 1.32 -12.01 22.02
CA PRO A 1018 2.40 -12.42 22.92
C PRO A 1018 1.96 -12.68 24.37
N ALA A 1019 1.17 -11.78 24.96
CA ALA A 1019 0.71 -11.88 26.35
C ALA A 1019 -0.21 -13.08 26.60
N ALA A 1020 -0.88 -13.60 25.56
CA ALA A 1020 -1.73 -14.80 25.68
C ALA A 1020 -0.95 -16.11 25.95
N ARG A 1021 0.39 -16.08 25.85
CA ARG A 1021 1.28 -17.20 26.22
C ARG A 1021 1.81 -17.13 27.65
N LEU A 1022 1.58 -16.01 28.36
CA LEU A 1022 2.04 -15.83 29.73
C LEU A 1022 1.15 -16.60 30.72
N LYS A 1023 1.70 -16.95 31.88
CA LYS A 1023 0.92 -17.55 32.97
C LYS A 1023 -0.06 -16.50 33.51
N LYS A 1024 -1.36 -16.77 33.39
CA LYS A 1024 -2.40 -15.86 33.89
C LYS A 1024 -2.34 -15.72 35.42
N ILE A 1025 -2.67 -14.53 35.91
CA ILE A 1025 -3.07 -14.32 37.31
C ILE A 1025 -4.38 -15.09 37.56
N ASP A 1026 -4.61 -15.52 38.81
CA ASP A 1026 -5.82 -16.28 39.15
C ASP A 1026 -7.10 -15.46 38.95
N GLY A 1027 -8.22 -16.14 38.67
CA GLY A 1027 -9.51 -15.50 38.47
C GLY A 1027 -10.04 -14.74 39.69
N SER A 1028 -9.76 -15.24 40.91
CA SER A 1028 -10.16 -14.57 42.16
C SER A 1028 -9.37 -13.28 42.39
N GLU A 1029 -8.05 -13.33 42.24
CA GLU A 1029 -7.17 -12.16 42.34
C GLU A 1029 -7.45 -11.13 41.23
N SER A 1030 -7.68 -11.60 40.00
CA SER A 1030 -8.05 -10.72 38.88
C SER A 1030 -9.34 -9.96 39.16
N LYS A 1031 -10.34 -10.64 39.74
CA LYS A 1031 -11.60 -10.02 40.17
C LYS A 1031 -11.38 -9.07 41.34
N ARG A 1032 -10.55 -9.43 42.34
CA ARG A 1032 -10.22 -8.57 43.48
C ARG A 1032 -9.61 -7.25 43.00
N ARG A 1033 -8.60 -7.29 42.13
CA ARG A 1033 -7.95 -6.08 41.57
C ARG A 1033 -8.93 -5.20 40.79
N THR A 1034 -9.71 -5.81 39.90
CA THR A 1034 -10.74 -5.10 39.12
C THR A 1034 -11.80 -4.45 40.03
N ASN A 1035 -12.22 -5.15 41.09
CA ASN A 1035 -13.12 -4.62 42.11
C ASN A 1035 -12.50 -3.46 42.88
N SER A 1036 -11.29 -3.59 43.43
CA SER A 1036 -10.65 -2.53 44.22
C SER A 1036 -10.36 -1.25 43.40
N MET A 1037 -10.01 -1.39 42.12
CA MET A 1037 -9.91 -0.25 41.19
C MET A 1037 -11.29 0.41 40.97
N THR A 1038 -12.36 -0.38 40.90
CA THR A 1038 -13.74 0.11 40.76
C THR A 1038 -14.23 0.80 42.04
N GLU A 1039 -13.95 0.22 43.21
CA GLU A 1039 -14.25 0.78 44.53
C GLU A 1039 -13.53 2.12 44.73
N LEU A 1040 -12.25 2.22 44.35
CA LEU A 1040 -11.51 3.48 44.33
C LEU A 1040 -12.15 4.50 43.38
N PHE A 1041 -12.49 4.12 42.14
CA PHE A 1041 -13.22 5.01 41.23
C PHE A 1041 -14.62 5.41 41.75
N HIS A 1042 -15.19 4.67 42.70
CA HIS A 1042 -16.46 4.97 43.35
C HIS A 1042 -16.35 5.74 44.68
N SER A 1043 -15.15 5.92 45.25
CA SER A 1043 -14.98 6.72 46.47
C SER A 1043 -14.98 8.22 46.20
N TYR A 1044 -14.41 8.66 45.07
CA TYR A 1044 -14.41 10.06 44.64
C TYR A 1044 -15.54 10.38 43.63
N ARG A 1045 -15.81 11.68 43.44
CA ARG A 1045 -16.85 12.17 42.52
C ARG A 1045 -16.23 12.95 41.36
N ARG A 1046 -16.62 12.58 40.13
CA ARG A 1046 -16.33 13.33 38.89
C ARG A 1046 -16.76 14.80 38.99
N TYR A 1047 -18.00 15.02 39.41
CA TYR A 1047 -18.60 16.34 39.53
C TYR A 1047 -18.72 16.73 41.01
N LYS A 1048 -18.25 17.92 41.35
CA LYS A 1048 -18.28 18.46 42.71
C LYS A 1048 -19.64 19.15 42.99
N PRO A 1049 -20.14 19.16 44.24
CA PRO A 1049 -21.46 19.71 44.55
C PRO A 1049 -21.65 21.20 44.24
N ASP A 1050 -20.56 21.98 44.12
CA ASP A 1050 -20.60 23.40 43.73
C ASP A 1050 -21.02 23.62 42.26
N ARG A 1051 -21.12 22.55 41.44
CA ARG A 1051 -21.76 22.60 40.13
C ARG A 1051 -23.29 22.84 40.24
N ILE A 1052 -23.93 22.54 41.37
CA ILE A 1052 -25.36 22.81 41.59
C ILE A 1052 -25.62 24.33 41.57
N GLY A 1053 -26.65 24.76 40.84
CA GLY A 1053 -27.03 26.16 40.70
C GLY A 1053 -26.21 26.95 39.67
N LYS A 1054 -25.08 26.40 39.18
CA LYS A 1054 -24.35 26.99 38.05
C LYS A 1054 -25.14 26.81 36.74
N VAL A 1055 -24.86 27.70 35.79
CA VAL A 1055 -25.45 27.74 34.45
C VAL A 1055 -24.38 27.34 33.45
N TYR A 1056 -24.76 26.52 32.47
CA TYR A 1056 -23.91 26.05 31.38
C TYR A 1056 -24.67 26.11 30.07
N ASP A 1057 -23.98 26.48 29.00
CA ASP A 1057 -24.45 26.26 27.64
C ASP A 1057 -24.08 24.82 27.23
N VAL A 1058 -25.05 24.10 26.67
CA VAL A 1058 -24.89 22.71 26.24
C VAL A 1058 -25.35 22.53 24.80
N LEU A 1059 -24.54 21.83 24.00
CA LEU A 1059 -24.92 21.34 22.68
C LEU A 1059 -25.66 20.01 22.86
N ILE A 1060 -26.90 19.95 22.42
CA ILE A 1060 -27.77 18.78 22.57
C ILE A 1060 -27.77 17.96 21.28
N CYS A 1061 -27.08 16.81 21.28
CA CYS A 1061 -26.93 15.96 20.09
C CYS A 1061 -27.64 14.60 20.21
N GLU A 1062 -27.97 14.13 21.41
CA GLU A 1062 -28.46 12.77 21.65
C GLU A 1062 -29.71 12.73 22.54
N VAL A 1063 -30.46 11.62 22.46
CA VAL A 1063 -31.57 11.30 23.38
C VAL A 1063 -31.08 10.19 24.33
N ALA A 1064 -31.32 10.35 25.63
CA ALA A 1064 -30.92 9.38 26.63
C ALA A 1064 -31.71 8.07 26.50
N THR A 1065 -31.13 6.98 27.02
CA THR A 1065 -31.71 5.63 26.98
C THR A 1065 -33.07 5.50 27.70
N ASP A 1066 -33.46 6.49 28.51
CA ASP A 1066 -34.78 6.56 29.17
C ASP A 1066 -35.90 7.08 28.25
N GLY A 1067 -35.56 7.67 27.10
CA GLY A 1067 -36.47 8.37 26.17
C GLY A 1067 -37.03 9.71 26.68
N LYS A 1068 -36.76 10.06 27.94
CA LYS A 1068 -37.36 11.17 28.70
C LYS A 1068 -36.39 12.34 28.88
N SER A 1069 -35.10 12.12 28.65
CA SER A 1069 -34.06 13.13 28.75
C SER A 1069 -33.32 13.27 27.42
N PHE A 1070 -32.96 14.49 27.05
CA PHE A 1070 -31.89 14.76 26.09
C PHE A 1070 -30.52 14.66 26.78
N VAL A 1071 -29.49 14.35 26.00
CA VAL A 1071 -28.09 14.36 26.40
C VAL A 1071 -27.41 15.55 25.72
N GLY A 1072 -26.85 16.45 26.53
CA GLY A 1072 -26.05 17.57 26.06
C GLY A 1072 -24.66 17.62 26.70
N HIS A 1073 -23.72 18.24 25.98
CA HIS A 1073 -22.33 18.42 26.40
C HIS A 1073 -21.97 19.90 26.44
N ASN A 1074 -21.25 20.33 27.47
CA ASN A 1074 -20.63 21.67 27.54
C ASN A 1074 -19.22 21.66 26.91
N LYS A 1075 -18.51 22.81 26.90
CA LYS A 1075 -17.12 22.92 26.38
C LYS A 1075 -16.16 21.87 26.97
N CYS A 1076 -16.37 21.43 28.20
CA CYS A 1076 -15.55 20.42 28.88
C CYS A 1076 -16.03 18.97 28.65
N TYR A 1077 -16.98 18.75 27.74
CA TYR A 1077 -17.60 17.46 27.45
C TYR A 1077 -18.25 16.79 28.69
N GLU A 1078 -18.68 17.59 29.67
CA GLU A 1078 -19.42 17.09 30.83
C GLU A 1078 -20.84 16.69 30.40
N HIS A 1079 -21.23 15.46 30.74
CA HIS A 1079 -22.54 14.89 30.40
C HIS A 1079 -23.65 15.53 31.26
N ILE A 1080 -24.54 16.30 30.61
CA ILE A 1080 -25.67 16.98 31.22
C ILE A 1080 -26.99 16.44 30.65
N LEU A 1081 -27.89 16.00 31.52
CA LEU A 1081 -29.24 15.55 31.17
C LEU A 1081 -30.24 16.72 31.24
N VAL A 1082 -30.95 16.93 30.13
CA VAL A 1082 -31.97 17.97 29.99
C VAL A 1082 -33.34 17.30 29.81
N PRO A 1083 -34.36 17.55 30.65
CA PRO A 1083 -35.69 16.95 30.49
C PRO A 1083 -36.29 17.23 29.12
N ARG A 1084 -36.76 16.19 28.43
CA ARG A 1084 -37.47 16.33 27.16
C ARG A 1084 -38.92 16.69 27.41
N ARG A 1085 -39.39 17.74 26.73
CA ARG A 1085 -40.81 18.12 26.64
C ARG A 1085 -41.32 17.74 25.26
N GLU A 1086 -42.60 17.41 25.14
CA GLU A 1086 -43.19 16.94 23.87
C GLU A 1086 -43.26 18.06 22.81
N GLU A 1087 -43.27 19.31 23.26
CA GLU A 1087 -43.36 20.54 22.44
C GLU A 1087 -41.99 21.12 22.03
N GLU A 1088 -40.87 20.62 22.58
CA GLU A 1088 -39.52 21.18 22.38
C GLU A 1088 -38.56 20.16 21.73
N ASP A 1089 -38.35 20.24 20.40
CA ASP A 1089 -37.21 19.57 19.77
C ASP A 1089 -35.94 20.42 19.92
N LEU A 1090 -35.09 20.04 20.86
CA LEU A 1090 -33.81 20.69 21.17
C LEU A 1090 -32.61 20.04 20.47
N LEU A 1091 -32.82 18.98 19.67
CA LEU A 1091 -31.70 18.27 19.04
C LEU A 1091 -31.01 19.14 17.97
N GLY A 1092 -29.68 19.11 17.96
CA GLY A 1092 -28.82 19.92 17.10
C GLY A 1092 -28.67 21.39 17.51
N LYS A 1093 -29.10 21.76 18.73
CA LYS A 1093 -29.15 23.15 19.19
C LYS A 1093 -28.34 23.35 20.47
N TRP A 1094 -27.89 24.58 20.67
CA TRP A 1094 -27.34 25.05 21.94
C TRP A 1094 -28.47 25.54 22.85
N ALA A 1095 -28.41 25.14 24.13
CA ALA A 1095 -29.36 25.54 25.16
C ALA A 1095 -28.62 25.99 26.43
N THR A 1096 -28.99 27.15 26.96
CA THR A 1096 -28.51 27.63 28.27
C THR A 1096 -29.32 26.97 29.39
N VAL A 1097 -28.66 26.16 30.22
CA VAL A 1097 -29.32 25.33 31.25
C VAL A 1097 -28.69 25.49 32.63
N LYS A 1098 -29.53 25.42 33.68
CA LYS A 1098 -29.11 25.52 35.09
C LYS A 1098 -29.14 24.14 35.76
N ILE A 1099 -28.02 23.75 36.36
CA ILE A 1099 -27.89 22.45 37.05
C ILE A 1099 -28.67 22.48 38.36
N THR A 1100 -29.47 21.44 38.60
CA THR A 1100 -30.23 21.26 39.86
C THR A 1100 -29.81 20.02 40.64
N GLU A 1101 -29.24 19.03 39.97
CA GLU A 1101 -28.83 17.75 40.55
C GLU A 1101 -27.48 17.31 39.97
N VAL A 1102 -26.63 16.71 40.82
CA VAL A 1102 -25.29 16.21 40.44
C VAL A 1102 -25.15 14.75 40.90
N ALA A 1103 -25.23 13.83 39.94
CA ALA A 1103 -24.95 12.41 40.15
C ALA A 1103 -23.46 12.09 39.91
N LYS A 1104 -23.04 10.83 40.09
CA LYS A 1104 -21.63 10.44 39.83
C LYS A 1104 -21.23 10.61 38.36
N PHE A 1105 -22.13 10.29 37.43
CA PHE A 1105 -21.79 10.15 35.99
C PHE A 1105 -22.39 11.24 35.09
N TYR A 1106 -23.49 11.86 35.51
CA TYR A 1106 -24.17 12.96 34.81
C TYR A 1106 -24.52 14.08 35.79
N MET A 1107 -24.68 15.29 35.26
CA MET A 1107 -25.42 16.38 35.93
C MET A 1107 -26.81 16.46 35.31
N LYS A 1108 -27.79 17.08 35.99
CA LYS A 1108 -29.17 17.15 35.52
C LYS A 1108 -29.83 18.48 35.85
N THR A 1109 -30.74 18.90 34.97
CA THR A 1109 -31.46 20.17 35.03
C THR A 1109 -32.92 19.94 35.45
N GLY A 1110 -33.53 20.94 36.10
CA GLY A 1110 -34.86 20.81 36.72
C GLY A 1110 -36.00 21.08 35.74
N SER A 1111 -37.08 20.32 35.82
CA SER A 1111 -38.23 20.39 34.89
C SER A 1111 -38.91 21.76 34.78
N SER A 1112 -38.80 22.60 35.82
CA SER A 1112 -39.31 23.98 35.85
C SER A 1112 -38.43 24.98 35.11
N ASN A 1113 -37.16 24.65 34.85
CA ASN A 1113 -36.29 25.46 34.01
C ASN A 1113 -36.61 25.11 32.55
N SER A 1114 -37.40 25.95 31.87
CA SER A 1114 -37.24 26.06 30.42
C SER A 1114 -35.78 26.43 30.10
N PRO A 1115 -35.23 26.01 28.95
CA PRO A 1115 -34.00 26.61 28.45
C PRO A 1115 -34.23 28.12 28.35
N THR A 1116 -33.37 28.91 29.01
CA THR A 1116 -33.63 30.36 29.19
C THR A 1116 -33.51 31.18 27.89
N GLY A 1117 -32.98 30.54 26.86
CA GLY A 1117 -33.30 30.77 25.45
C GLY A 1117 -32.81 29.55 24.65
N VAL A 1118 -33.43 29.29 23.50
CA VAL A 1118 -32.69 28.66 22.40
C VAL A 1118 -31.81 29.77 21.84
N LEU A 1119 -30.49 29.60 21.91
CA LEU A 1119 -29.57 30.65 21.47
C LEU A 1119 -29.66 30.77 19.94
N PRO A 1120 -30.05 31.94 19.37
CA PRO A 1120 -30.01 32.15 17.93
C PRO A 1120 -28.56 32.15 17.44
N ASP A 1121 -28.36 31.79 16.17
CA ASP A 1121 -27.07 31.31 15.68
C ASP A 1121 -25.89 32.25 16.01
N LEU A 1122 -24.91 31.74 16.79
CA LEU A 1122 -24.20 32.55 17.79
C LEU A 1122 -22.95 33.30 17.30
N GLY A 1123 -23.04 33.95 16.14
CA GLY A 1123 -21.96 34.77 15.54
C GLY A 1123 -21.42 35.93 16.41
N GLY A 1124 -22.02 36.19 17.57
CA GLY A 1124 -21.61 37.26 18.50
C GLY A 1124 -20.80 36.79 19.73
N PHE A 1125 -20.83 35.50 20.09
CA PHE A 1125 -20.21 35.04 21.35
C PHE A 1125 -18.75 34.63 21.19
N PHE A 1126 -18.41 33.96 20.08
CA PHE A 1126 -17.04 33.57 19.77
C PHE A 1126 -16.10 34.78 19.67
N LEU A 1127 -16.57 35.87 19.06
CA LEU A 1127 -15.90 37.18 19.02
C LEU A 1127 -15.58 37.82 20.38
N LYS A 1128 -16.16 37.32 21.49
CA LYS A 1128 -15.81 37.73 22.85
C LYS A 1128 -14.77 36.80 23.47
N VAL A 1129 -14.96 35.48 23.32
CA VAL A 1129 -14.03 34.46 23.81
C VAL A 1129 -12.67 34.53 23.09
N GLU A 1130 -12.65 34.82 21.78
CA GLU A 1130 -11.41 35.09 21.04
C GLU A 1130 -10.65 36.29 21.62
N LYS A 1131 -11.34 37.38 21.98
CA LYS A 1131 -10.71 38.58 22.53
C LYS A 1131 -10.13 38.34 23.93
N GLU A 1132 -10.80 37.52 24.74
CA GLU A 1132 -10.32 37.12 26.08
C GLU A 1132 -9.18 36.09 26.00
N LEU A 1133 -9.18 35.18 25.00
CA LEU A 1133 -8.07 34.26 24.72
C LEU A 1133 -6.84 34.97 24.14
N VAL A 1134 -7.02 35.91 23.22
CA VAL A 1134 -5.91 36.73 22.68
C VAL A 1134 -5.29 37.60 23.78
N ALA A 1135 -6.11 38.15 24.69
CA ALA A 1135 -5.61 38.89 25.85
C ALA A 1135 -4.78 38.01 26.81
N THR A 1136 -5.28 36.82 27.17
CA THR A 1136 -4.53 35.92 28.08
C THR A 1136 -3.26 35.35 27.45
N ASN A 1137 -3.25 35.06 26.15
CA ASN A 1137 -2.02 34.67 25.43
C ASN A 1137 -0.96 35.79 25.41
N LEU A 1138 -1.37 37.07 25.36
CA LEU A 1138 -0.47 38.21 25.46
C LEU A 1138 0.10 38.39 26.88
N GLU A 1139 -0.66 38.09 27.93
CA GLU A 1139 -0.16 38.12 29.31
C GLU A 1139 0.74 36.92 29.65
N GLY A 1140 0.43 35.73 29.14
CA GLY A 1140 1.29 34.55 29.25
C GLY A 1140 2.68 34.79 28.67
N LYS A 1141 2.74 35.29 27.42
CA LYS A 1141 4.01 35.68 26.78
C LYS A 1141 4.75 36.78 27.55
N ARG A 1142 4.04 37.75 28.15
CA ARG A 1142 4.65 38.80 28.99
C ARG A 1142 5.24 38.32 30.32
N ARG A 1143 4.88 37.13 30.83
CA ARG A 1143 5.54 36.54 32.00
C ARG A 1143 6.88 35.87 31.65
N LEU A 1144 6.97 35.20 30.51
CA LEU A 1144 8.20 34.52 30.08
C LEU A 1144 9.37 35.50 29.82
N TYR A 1145 9.10 36.66 29.22
CA TYR A 1145 10.11 37.72 29.00
C TYR A 1145 10.44 38.57 30.25
N ARG A 1146 10.31 38.02 31.47
CA ARG A 1146 10.63 38.72 32.73
C ARG A 1146 11.49 37.93 33.73
N VAL A 1147 12.01 36.77 33.33
CA VAL A 1147 12.78 35.88 34.23
C VAL A 1147 14.30 35.90 33.95
N ASN A 1148 14.74 36.34 32.77
CA ASN A 1148 16.16 36.32 32.36
C ASN A 1148 16.91 37.66 32.51
N ASP A 1149 16.27 38.71 33.02
CA ASP A 1149 16.91 40.01 33.29
C ASP A 1149 17.13 40.21 34.80
N ASN A 1150 18.01 39.41 35.42
CA ASN A 1150 18.94 39.76 36.52
C ASN A 1150 19.61 38.50 37.12
N ILE A 1151 20.95 38.53 37.20
CA ILE A 1151 21.88 37.54 37.80
C ILE A 1151 22.07 36.24 36.99
#